data_AF-A0A931I0S8-F1
#
_entry.id   AF-A0A931I0S8-F1
#
_cell.length_a   1.000
_cell.length_b   1.000
_cell.length_c   1.000
_cell.angle_alpha   90.00
_cell.angle_beta   90.00
_cell.angle_gamma   90.00
#
_symmetry.space_group_name_H-M   'P 1'
#
loop_
_entity.id
_entity.type
_entity.pdbx_description
1 polymer ?
#
loop_
_entity_poly.entity_id
_entity_poly.type
_entity_poly.pdbx_seq_one_letter_code
_entity_poly.pdbx_strand_id
1 'polypeptide(L)'
;MDYLNFGDALSPVMVALLAGRPIRRVPTNSQALRLAAVGTIGHGFANGEVWFWGTGCSAHRNPSAPMDQREPFIAPGDGSFIVEATRGPVSERLLNGAGNPGSGVYGDPVWLLPRVYRPSVPKKWKLGVILHLSELNDRTYTAVPRPNMIRFDVPAEFEGDVHLITTVTPLGVVSLKDKVDEILACERIVSTSLHGMVIAESYGIPCLYFSPGSGGMPRGLADISLDPDGPTDLRIVDLYRGLAQPKLAGYSQPRGERTDWADVMAAIDRTWEPKTLDEDALVEAFPIDLDPLTAPEGGTIWDNPVLTELQLKHDVAELRRLDKLETKGLPPRTIVPPDPKQRLKSRLMRAAPGTAPSLPVSWVATTSEHPYANLGDALSALVVATMAGLPVRRAGFDQPIERIVAVGTIGHAQRRGILHFWGTGLDATRNTVDNQLGRYVKPPETSFTVHATRGPKTAEVLRAEGIKAPAVYGDPVWVLPRIWPFRDEPKTHELGVILHISEYDAPTPEAAVLAAFKRYEIPAEFAGRIKLINTWCEPTPEAMREKVREIVSCQRILSTSLHGLVISETYGIPCAWFAPFAGGPARPAVDDPSSRIDHRMRDFYAGAGADSVLTFRQDRGQPSDWAALIAYIDAEWKPLSYDPAPLIAAFPLPLAVPADGADWPLPEEIVGRIPF
;
A
#
# COMPACT_ATOMS: atom_id res chain seq x y z
N MET A 1 -34.96 -13.35 -19.40
CA MET A 1 -34.66 -12.10 -20.13
C MET A 1 -33.98 -12.50 -21.42
N ASP A 2 -34.36 -11.86 -22.53
CA ASP A 2 -33.80 -12.11 -23.87
C ASP A 2 -32.89 -10.96 -24.32
N TYR A 3 -32.29 -10.28 -23.33
CA TYR A 3 -31.36 -9.17 -23.53
C TYR A 3 -30.30 -9.17 -22.43
N LEU A 4 -29.19 -8.49 -22.70
CA LEU A 4 -28.14 -8.18 -21.73
C LEU A 4 -28.13 -6.68 -21.42
N ASN A 5 -27.88 -6.33 -20.16
CA ASN A 5 -27.36 -5.01 -19.84
C ASN A 5 -25.88 -5.01 -20.21
N PHE A 6 -25.52 -4.21 -21.20
CA PHE A 6 -24.19 -4.17 -21.79
C PHE A 6 -23.08 -4.06 -20.74
N GLY A 7 -23.20 -3.12 -19.80
CA GLY A 7 -22.16 -2.91 -18.79
C GLY A 7 -21.99 -4.09 -17.84
N ASP A 8 -23.08 -4.56 -17.25
CA ASP A 8 -23.04 -5.67 -16.30
C ASP A 8 -22.61 -6.99 -16.98
N ALA A 9 -22.93 -7.16 -18.27
CA ALA A 9 -22.56 -8.33 -19.05
C ALA A 9 -21.06 -8.40 -19.39
N LEU A 10 -20.33 -7.28 -19.28
CA LEU A 10 -18.87 -7.27 -19.39
C LEU A 10 -18.18 -7.84 -18.14
N SER A 11 -18.88 -8.01 -17.01
CA SER A 11 -18.31 -8.58 -15.78
C SER A 11 -17.62 -9.94 -15.99
N PRO A 12 -18.31 -10.99 -16.52
CA PRO A 12 -17.65 -12.26 -16.82
C PRO A 12 -16.60 -12.15 -17.93
N VAL A 13 -16.74 -11.19 -18.86
CA VAL A 13 -15.75 -10.97 -19.93
C VAL A 13 -14.44 -10.47 -19.33
N MET A 14 -14.47 -9.43 -18.50
CA MET A 14 -13.26 -8.86 -17.90
C MET A 14 -12.53 -9.87 -16.99
N VAL A 15 -13.27 -10.69 -16.23
CA VAL A 15 -12.66 -11.74 -15.41
C VAL A 15 -12.04 -12.83 -16.29
N ALA A 16 -12.74 -13.29 -17.34
CA ALA A 16 -12.21 -14.29 -18.26
C ALA A 16 -10.94 -13.80 -18.98
N LEU A 17 -10.93 -12.53 -19.40
CA LEU A 17 -9.81 -11.88 -20.08
C LEU A 17 -8.52 -11.92 -19.25
N LEU A 18 -8.60 -11.74 -17.94
CA LEU A 18 -7.42 -11.76 -17.06
C LEU A 18 -7.09 -13.15 -16.50
N ALA A 19 -8.09 -13.97 -16.21
CA ALA A 19 -7.90 -15.28 -15.59
C ALA A 19 -7.61 -16.41 -16.59
N GLY A 20 -7.86 -16.20 -17.89
CA GLY A 20 -7.64 -17.23 -18.91
C GLY A 20 -8.61 -18.41 -18.85
N ARG A 21 -9.66 -18.30 -18.03
CA ARG A 21 -10.49 -19.44 -17.61
C ARG A 21 -11.97 -19.22 -17.91
N PRO A 22 -12.72 -20.32 -18.17
CA PRO A 22 -14.18 -20.27 -18.26
C PRO A 22 -14.80 -19.72 -16.98
N ILE A 23 -15.87 -18.93 -17.13
CA ILE A 23 -16.56 -18.31 -16.00
C ILE A 23 -17.88 -19.02 -15.74
N ARG A 24 -18.10 -19.39 -14.48
CA ARG A 24 -19.36 -19.94 -13.99
C ARG A 24 -20.08 -18.89 -13.16
N ARG A 25 -21.33 -18.60 -13.51
CA ARG A 25 -22.17 -17.71 -12.69
C ARG A 25 -22.61 -18.41 -11.41
N VAL A 26 -22.61 -17.67 -10.32
CA VAL A 26 -23.13 -18.11 -9.01
C VAL A 26 -24.16 -17.07 -8.52
N PRO A 27 -25.23 -17.46 -7.81
CA PRO A 27 -26.13 -16.50 -7.17
C PRO A 27 -25.38 -15.56 -6.21
N THR A 28 -25.82 -14.30 -6.13
CA THR A 28 -25.22 -13.32 -5.20
C THR A 28 -25.46 -13.68 -3.73
N ASN A 29 -26.54 -14.40 -3.44
CA ASN A 29 -26.82 -15.01 -2.15
C ASN A 29 -26.59 -16.53 -2.25
N SER A 30 -25.46 -17.01 -1.70
CA SER A 30 -25.04 -18.41 -1.74
C SER A 30 -23.96 -18.68 -0.68
N GLN A 31 -23.66 -19.95 -0.38
CA GLN A 31 -22.53 -20.32 0.49
C GLN A 31 -21.22 -20.55 -0.27
N ALA A 32 -21.24 -20.55 -1.60
CA ALA A 32 -20.04 -20.76 -2.42
C ALA A 32 -19.09 -19.54 -2.37
N LEU A 33 -17.79 -19.80 -2.60
CA LEU A 33 -16.80 -18.74 -2.87
C LEU A 33 -17.13 -18.03 -4.18
N ARG A 34 -17.06 -16.71 -4.20
CA ARG A 34 -17.40 -15.90 -5.38
C ARG A 34 -16.48 -14.69 -5.57
N LEU A 35 -16.39 -14.26 -6.82
CA LEU A 35 -15.77 -13.00 -7.22
C LEU A 35 -16.85 -12.07 -7.80
N ALA A 36 -16.88 -10.83 -7.33
CA ALA A 36 -17.63 -9.72 -7.89
C ALA A 36 -16.65 -8.78 -8.61
N ALA A 37 -16.96 -8.42 -9.86
CA ALA A 37 -16.09 -7.59 -10.70
C ALA A 37 -16.74 -6.26 -11.13
N VAL A 38 -17.57 -6.29 -12.18
CA VAL A 38 -18.17 -5.08 -12.77
C VAL A 38 -19.61 -4.86 -12.27
N GLY A 39 -20.02 -3.59 -12.14
CA GLY A 39 -21.39 -3.17 -11.86
C GLY A 39 -21.66 -2.72 -10.41
N THR A 40 -22.78 -2.03 -10.18
CA THR A 40 -23.22 -1.64 -8.83
C THR A 40 -24.00 -2.78 -8.17
N ILE A 41 -23.30 -3.84 -7.78
CA ILE A 41 -23.93 -5.08 -7.28
C ILE A 41 -23.47 -5.49 -5.88
N GLY A 42 -22.49 -4.80 -5.28
CA GLY A 42 -21.88 -5.21 -4.01
C GLY A 42 -22.87 -5.40 -2.87
N HIS A 43 -23.88 -4.52 -2.80
CA HIS A 43 -24.96 -4.56 -1.81
C HIS A 43 -25.91 -5.77 -1.93
N GLY A 44 -25.87 -6.48 -3.06
CA GLY A 44 -26.73 -7.63 -3.35
C GLY A 44 -26.13 -8.98 -2.92
N PHE A 45 -24.88 -8.99 -2.45
CA PHE A 45 -24.20 -10.20 -1.99
C PHE A 45 -24.54 -10.53 -0.53
N ALA A 46 -24.67 -11.82 -0.22
CA ALA A 46 -24.93 -12.30 1.13
C ALA A 46 -24.46 -13.76 1.31
N ASN A 47 -24.06 -14.11 2.54
CA ASN A 47 -23.53 -15.41 2.94
C ASN A 47 -22.24 -15.80 2.20
N GLY A 48 -21.50 -16.81 2.67
CA GLY A 48 -20.28 -17.27 1.98
C GLY A 48 -19.20 -16.20 1.81
N GLU A 49 -18.07 -16.58 1.22
CA GLU A 49 -16.94 -15.68 0.98
C GLU A 49 -17.08 -14.97 -0.37
N VAL A 50 -16.88 -13.65 -0.38
CA VAL A 50 -17.01 -12.81 -1.58
C VAL A 50 -15.79 -11.90 -1.73
N TRP A 51 -15.11 -12.04 -2.85
CA TRP A 51 -14.02 -11.15 -3.27
C TRP A 51 -14.57 -10.05 -4.17
N PHE A 52 -14.12 -8.82 -3.99
CA PHE A 52 -14.51 -7.66 -4.79
C PHE A 52 -13.31 -7.10 -5.54
N TRP A 53 -13.47 -6.95 -6.86
CA TRP A 53 -12.47 -6.40 -7.77
C TRP A 53 -13.11 -5.38 -8.72
N GLY A 54 -13.06 -4.10 -8.34
CA GLY A 54 -13.62 -2.99 -9.12
C GLY A 54 -15.14 -2.84 -9.02
N THR A 55 -15.78 -3.61 -8.13
CA THR A 55 -17.24 -3.61 -7.96
C THR A 55 -17.74 -2.32 -7.30
N GLY A 56 -18.91 -1.88 -7.74
CA GLY A 56 -19.67 -0.81 -7.13
C GLY A 56 -20.64 -1.27 -6.05
N CYS A 57 -20.85 -0.47 -5.02
CA CYS A 57 -21.84 -0.71 -3.96
C CYS A 57 -22.86 0.43 -3.86
N SER A 58 -24.08 0.09 -3.44
CA SER A 58 -25.14 1.05 -3.12
C SER A 58 -25.19 1.24 -1.61
N ALA A 59 -25.52 2.45 -1.16
CA ALA A 59 -25.80 2.72 0.26
C ALA A 59 -27.06 1.99 0.76
N HIS A 60 -27.88 1.47 -0.15
CA HIS A 60 -29.11 0.75 0.16
C HIS A 60 -29.05 -0.69 -0.32
N ARG A 61 -29.60 -1.62 0.48
CA ARG A 61 -29.72 -3.04 0.16
C ARG A 61 -30.70 -3.32 -0.98
N ASN A 62 -31.69 -2.45 -1.15
CA ASN A 62 -32.77 -2.57 -2.13
C ASN A 62 -32.91 -1.24 -2.93
N PRO A 63 -31.90 -0.80 -3.69
CA PRO A 63 -31.89 0.53 -4.32
C PRO A 63 -32.99 0.76 -5.36
N SER A 64 -33.58 -0.32 -5.86
CA SER A 64 -34.72 -0.28 -6.79
C SER A 64 -36.07 -0.05 -6.09
N ALA A 65 -36.13 -0.11 -4.75
CA ALA A 65 -37.33 0.18 -3.98
C ALA A 65 -37.65 1.69 -3.97
N PRO A 66 -38.93 2.07 -3.78
CA PRO A 66 -39.34 3.44 -3.48
C PRO A 66 -38.51 4.05 -2.34
N MET A 67 -38.25 5.36 -2.38
CA MET A 67 -37.31 6.01 -1.46
C MET A 67 -37.65 5.80 0.02
N ASP A 68 -38.92 5.81 0.36
CA ASP A 68 -39.47 5.57 1.71
C ASP A 68 -39.34 4.11 2.18
N GLN A 69 -39.00 3.18 1.28
CA GLN A 69 -38.86 1.75 1.54
C GLN A 69 -37.40 1.26 1.37
N ARG A 70 -36.46 2.17 1.15
CA ARG A 70 -35.05 1.81 1.00
C ARG A 70 -34.42 1.49 2.35
N GLU A 71 -33.85 0.31 2.45
CA GLU A 71 -33.13 -0.18 3.61
C GLU A 71 -31.64 0.13 3.45
N PRO A 72 -30.96 0.66 4.49
CA PRO A 72 -29.51 0.84 4.48
C PRO A 72 -28.78 -0.49 4.25
N PHE A 73 -27.72 -0.45 3.43
CA PHE A 73 -26.80 -1.57 3.30
C PHE A 73 -25.78 -1.54 4.44
N ILE A 74 -25.57 -2.69 5.08
CA ILE A 74 -24.55 -2.90 6.10
C ILE A 74 -23.77 -4.14 5.68
N ALA A 75 -22.45 -3.99 5.51
CA ALA A 75 -21.59 -5.13 5.21
C ALA A 75 -21.58 -6.14 6.37
N PRO A 76 -21.53 -7.44 6.08
CA PRO A 76 -21.39 -8.47 7.10
C PRO A 76 -20.03 -8.32 7.80
N GLY A 77 -20.03 -7.85 9.04
CA GLY A 77 -18.81 -7.57 9.82
C GLY A 77 -18.03 -8.81 10.27
N ASP A 78 -18.26 -9.97 9.63
CA ASP A 78 -17.67 -11.27 9.93
C ASP A 78 -16.44 -11.61 9.07
N GLY A 79 -15.99 -10.68 8.22
CA GLY A 79 -14.84 -10.85 7.34
C GLY A 79 -15.12 -11.61 6.05
N SER A 80 -16.38 -11.96 5.77
CA SER A 80 -16.78 -12.67 4.54
C SER A 80 -16.57 -11.84 3.27
N PHE A 81 -16.51 -10.52 3.40
CA PHE A 81 -16.30 -9.59 2.30
C PHE A 81 -14.81 -9.23 2.23
N ILE A 82 -14.18 -9.60 1.12
CA ILE A 82 -12.77 -9.36 0.85
C ILE A 82 -12.67 -8.34 -0.28
N VAL A 83 -12.22 -7.13 0.03
CA VAL A 83 -12.14 -6.04 -0.93
C VAL A 83 -10.70 -5.86 -1.40
N GLU A 84 -10.41 -6.23 -2.64
CA GLU A 84 -9.09 -6.03 -3.27
C GLU A 84 -9.05 -4.75 -4.12
N ALA A 85 -10.16 -4.43 -4.78
CA ALA A 85 -10.38 -3.15 -5.42
C ALA A 85 -11.88 -2.86 -5.48
N THR A 86 -12.25 -1.58 -5.55
CA THR A 86 -13.62 -1.15 -5.82
C THR A 86 -13.66 -0.17 -6.97
N ARG A 87 -14.85 0.17 -7.47
CA ARG A 87 -14.97 1.25 -8.45
C ARG A 87 -14.42 2.58 -7.93
N GLY A 88 -14.56 2.82 -6.63
CA GLY A 88 -14.09 4.03 -5.97
C GLY A 88 -14.25 3.99 -4.45
N PRO A 89 -13.92 5.11 -3.77
CA PRO A 89 -13.83 5.19 -2.31
C PRO A 89 -15.19 5.11 -1.60
N VAL A 90 -16.31 5.39 -2.28
CA VAL A 90 -17.64 5.25 -1.68
C VAL A 90 -17.97 3.76 -1.56
N SER A 91 -17.75 3.00 -2.64
CA SER A 91 -17.97 1.55 -2.63
C SER A 91 -17.06 0.84 -1.64
N GLU A 92 -15.80 1.25 -1.52
CA GLU A 92 -14.85 0.70 -0.55
C GLU A 92 -15.34 0.87 0.89
N ARG A 93 -15.77 2.09 1.24
CA ARG A 93 -16.30 2.41 2.57
C ARG A 93 -17.52 1.55 2.91
N LEU A 94 -18.43 1.36 1.94
CA LEU A 94 -19.63 0.56 2.15
C LEU A 94 -19.32 -0.93 2.32
N LEU A 95 -18.40 -1.48 1.52
CA LEU A 95 -18.08 -2.90 1.52
C LEU A 95 -17.18 -3.32 2.68
N ASN A 96 -16.25 -2.47 3.11
CA ASN A 96 -15.40 -2.74 4.28
C ASN A 96 -16.11 -2.47 5.62
N GLY A 97 -17.17 -1.66 5.61
CA GLY A 97 -17.80 -1.16 6.84
C GLY A 97 -17.00 -0.03 7.49
N ALA A 98 -17.64 0.70 8.39
CA ALA A 98 -17.04 1.87 9.03
C ALA A 98 -15.81 1.49 9.88
N GLY A 99 -14.66 2.13 9.62
CA GLY A 99 -13.45 2.01 10.44
C GLY A 99 -12.43 0.96 10.01
N ASN A 100 -12.72 0.15 8.99
CA ASN A 100 -11.78 -0.83 8.42
C ASN A 100 -10.91 -0.20 7.32
N PRO A 101 -9.59 -0.51 7.28
CA PRO A 101 -8.70 0.02 6.25
C PRO A 101 -9.07 -0.52 4.88
N GLY A 102 -9.09 0.36 3.88
CA GLY A 102 -9.33 0.02 2.48
C GLY A 102 -8.13 -0.57 1.76
N SER A 103 -8.39 -1.17 0.61
CA SER A 103 -7.36 -1.54 -0.39
C SER A 103 -6.63 -0.31 -0.93
N GLY A 104 -7.35 0.82 -1.07
CA GLY A 104 -6.86 2.02 -1.75
C GLY A 104 -6.75 1.89 -3.27
N VAL A 105 -7.22 0.77 -3.84
CA VAL A 105 -7.20 0.50 -5.29
C VAL A 105 -8.59 0.72 -5.86
N TYR A 106 -8.67 1.62 -6.84
CA TYR A 106 -9.92 2.04 -7.45
C TYR A 106 -9.92 1.81 -8.96
N GLY A 107 -11.11 1.57 -9.52
CA GLY A 107 -11.33 1.52 -10.96
C GLY A 107 -12.43 0.53 -11.36
N ASP A 108 -13.09 0.79 -12.49
CA ASP A 108 -13.99 -0.18 -13.12
C ASP A 108 -13.16 -1.12 -14.02
N PRO A 109 -13.27 -2.46 -13.90
CA PRO A 109 -12.49 -3.39 -14.70
C PRO A 109 -12.63 -3.20 -16.21
N VAL A 110 -13.79 -2.69 -16.68
CA VAL A 110 -14.00 -2.40 -18.11
C VAL A 110 -13.00 -1.38 -18.65
N TRP A 111 -12.41 -0.54 -17.78
CA TRP A 111 -11.34 0.39 -18.16
C TRP A 111 -10.12 -0.32 -18.74
N LEU A 112 -9.89 -1.59 -18.41
CA LEU A 112 -8.77 -2.38 -18.91
C LEU A 112 -8.99 -2.94 -20.33
N LEU A 113 -10.22 -2.86 -20.87
CA LEU A 113 -10.56 -3.43 -22.17
C LEU A 113 -9.67 -2.92 -23.34
N PRO A 114 -9.25 -1.63 -23.38
CA PRO A 114 -8.29 -1.16 -24.37
C PRO A 114 -6.93 -1.87 -24.33
N ARG A 115 -6.53 -2.54 -23.24
CA ARG A 115 -5.26 -3.30 -23.22
C ARG A 115 -5.29 -4.49 -24.19
N VAL A 116 -6.48 -5.03 -24.47
CA VAL A 116 -6.65 -6.27 -25.25
C VAL A 116 -7.51 -6.09 -26.51
N TYR A 117 -8.27 -5.00 -26.61
CA TYR A 117 -9.13 -4.72 -27.76
C TYR A 117 -9.03 -3.25 -28.19
N ARG A 118 -8.19 -2.97 -29.21
CA ARG A 118 -8.03 -1.65 -29.85
C ARG A 118 -8.22 -1.75 -31.37
N PRO A 119 -9.44 -1.99 -31.85
CA PRO A 119 -9.72 -2.04 -33.28
C PRO A 119 -9.54 -0.66 -33.92
N SER A 120 -9.27 -0.65 -35.23
CA SER A 120 -9.40 0.57 -36.04
C SER A 120 -10.84 0.68 -36.54
N VAL A 121 -11.64 1.52 -35.89
CA VAL A 121 -13.05 1.73 -36.22
C VAL A 121 -13.22 3.08 -36.93
N PRO A 122 -13.74 3.12 -38.17
CA PRO A 122 -14.05 4.37 -38.85
C PRO A 122 -15.10 5.18 -38.08
N LYS A 123 -14.86 6.49 -37.91
CA LYS A 123 -15.83 7.38 -37.29
C LYS A 123 -17.05 7.56 -38.19
N LYS A 124 -18.24 7.42 -37.61
CA LYS A 124 -19.54 7.52 -38.31
C LYS A 124 -20.37 8.71 -37.82
N TRP A 125 -20.24 9.08 -36.55
CA TRP A 125 -21.07 10.10 -35.91
C TRP A 125 -20.22 11.10 -35.13
N LYS A 126 -20.60 12.38 -35.18
CA LYS A 126 -19.93 13.45 -34.43
C LYS A 126 -20.19 13.34 -32.93
N LEU A 127 -21.35 12.82 -32.53
CA LEU A 127 -21.74 12.63 -31.14
C LEU A 127 -22.52 11.33 -30.96
N GLY A 128 -22.06 10.47 -30.04
CA GLY A 128 -22.84 9.36 -29.49
C GLY A 128 -23.51 9.77 -28.19
N VAL A 129 -24.79 9.44 -28.02
CA VAL A 129 -25.59 9.72 -26.82
C VAL A 129 -25.98 8.40 -26.17
N ILE A 130 -25.34 8.04 -25.05
CA ILE A 130 -25.56 6.74 -24.41
C ILE A 130 -26.60 6.88 -23.28
N LEU A 131 -27.73 6.18 -23.44
CA LEU A 131 -28.85 6.23 -22.50
C LEU A 131 -28.77 5.14 -21.44
N HIS A 132 -29.04 5.52 -20.20
CA HIS A 132 -29.22 4.57 -19.11
C HIS A 132 -30.50 3.74 -19.29
N LEU A 133 -30.47 2.48 -18.86
CA LEU A 133 -31.56 1.51 -19.00
C LEU A 133 -32.93 2.01 -18.47
N SER A 134 -32.93 2.87 -17.46
CA SER A 134 -34.16 3.46 -16.90
C SER A 134 -34.81 4.52 -17.78
N GLU A 135 -34.07 5.10 -18.73
CA GLU A 135 -34.53 6.17 -19.62
C GLU A 135 -35.07 5.64 -20.95
N LEU A 136 -34.83 4.36 -21.23
CA LEU A 136 -35.39 3.67 -22.38
C LEU A 136 -36.87 3.30 -22.14
N ASN A 137 -37.66 3.42 -23.20
CA ASN A 137 -39.08 3.10 -23.23
C ASN A 137 -39.31 1.58 -23.14
N ASP A 138 -38.43 0.80 -23.76
CA ASP A 138 -38.49 -0.65 -23.81
C ASP A 138 -37.09 -1.28 -23.62
N ARG A 139 -36.97 -2.56 -23.96
CA ARG A 139 -35.72 -3.34 -23.92
C ARG A 139 -35.33 -3.87 -25.30
N THR A 140 -35.66 -3.09 -26.34
CA THR A 140 -35.20 -3.37 -27.71
C THR A 140 -33.72 -3.03 -27.86
N TYR A 141 -33.13 -3.48 -28.97
CA TYR A 141 -31.71 -3.26 -29.28
C TYR A 141 -31.44 -1.90 -29.97
N THR A 142 -32.48 -1.09 -30.12
CA THR A 142 -32.43 0.30 -30.60
C THR A 142 -32.67 1.26 -29.43
N ALA A 143 -32.05 2.44 -29.48
CA ALA A 143 -32.28 3.46 -28.46
C ALA A 143 -33.64 4.13 -28.68
N VAL A 144 -34.65 3.72 -27.90
CA VAL A 144 -35.97 4.37 -27.85
C VAL A 144 -36.11 5.04 -26.49
N PRO A 145 -35.90 6.37 -26.37
CA PRO A 145 -36.10 7.09 -25.13
C PRO A 145 -37.57 7.08 -24.69
N ARG A 146 -37.83 7.20 -23.39
CA ARG A 146 -39.20 7.40 -22.88
C ARG A 146 -39.80 8.70 -23.44
N PRO A 147 -41.12 8.75 -23.73
CA PRO A 147 -41.74 9.93 -24.35
C PRO A 147 -41.57 11.25 -23.58
N ASN A 148 -41.34 11.20 -22.27
CA ASN A 148 -41.14 12.38 -21.43
C ASN A 148 -39.68 12.86 -21.35
N MET A 149 -38.76 12.22 -22.09
CA MET A 149 -37.33 12.55 -22.13
C MET A 149 -36.99 13.35 -23.38
N ILE A 150 -37.62 14.53 -23.51
CA ILE A 150 -37.49 15.45 -24.66
C ILE A 150 -36.03 15.84 -24.94
N ARG A 151 -35.14 15.76 -23.95
CA ARG A 151 -33.69 15.98 -24.11
C ARG A 151 -33.00 15.03 -25.11
N PHE A 152 -33.65 13.93 -25.51
CA PHE A 152 -33.10 13.01 -26.51
C PHE A 152 -33.69 13.22 -27.91
N ASP A 153 -34.56 14.21 -28.10
CA ASP A 153 -35.06 14.57 -29.42
C ASP A 153 -33.89 15.05 -30.30
N VAL A 154 -33.65 14.35 -31.41
CA VAL A 154 -32.65 14.72 -32.42
C VAL A 154 -33.38 15.38 -33.60
N PRO A 155 -33.19 16.69 -33.83
CA PRO A 155 -33.76 17.37 -35.00
C PRO A 155 -33.17 16.82 -36.31
N ALA A 156 -33.91 16.94 -37.42
CA ALA A 156 -33.51 16.41 -38.72
C ALA A 156 -32.12 16.90 -39.20
N GLU A 157 -31.74 18.13 -38.84
CA GLU A 157 -30.41 18.70 -39.16
C GLU A 157 -29.24 17.97 -38.47
N PHE A 158 -29.51 17.18 -37.41
CA PHE A 158 -28.52 16.39 -36.67
C PHE A 158 -28.66 14.87 -36.87
N GLU A 159 -29.60 14.38 -37.68
CA GLU A 159 -29.89 12.94 -37.83
C GLU A 159 -28.68 12.11 -38.31
N GLY A 160 -27.78 12.72 -39.09
CA GLY A 160 -26.52 12.10 -39.53
C GLY A 160 -25.35 12.28 -38.56
N ASP A 161 -25.44 13.24 -37.62
CA ASP A 161 -24.34 13.65 -36.75
C ASP A 161 -24.47 13.08 -35.31
N VAL A 162 -25.70 12.96 -34.81
CA VAL A 162 -26.02 12.54 -33.44
C VAL A 162 -26.64 11.14 -33.45
N HIS A 163 -26.01 10.19 -32.76
CA HIS A 163 -26.45 8.80 -32.69
C HIS A 163 -26.85 8.39 -31.28
N LEU A 164 -28.10 7.96 -31.09
CA LEU A 164 -28.57 7.47 -29.80
C LEU A 164 -28.19 6.00 -29.61
N ILE A 165 -27.52 5.69 -28.50
CA ILE A 165 -26.97 4.37 -28.20
C ILE A 165 -27.67 3.80 -26.96
N THR A 166 -28.24 2.61 -27.13
CA THR A 166 -28.83 1.83 -26.03
C THR A 166 -27.77 1.00 -25.29
N THR A 167 -27.97 0.83 -23.99
CA THR A 167 -27.18 -0.09 -23.13
C THR A 167 -27.72 -1.52 -23.16
N VAL A 168 -28.63 -1.83 -24.06
CA VAL A 168 -29.21 -3.17 -24.25
C VAL A 168 -28.58 -3.85 -25.45
N THR A 169 -28.21 -5.12 -25.32
CA THR A 169 -27.66 -5.94 -26.41
C THR A 169 -28.38 -7.28 -26.53
N PRO A 170 -28.40 -7.89 -27.73
CA PRO A 170 -28.73 -9.30 -27.88
C PRO A 170 -27.81 -10.20 -27.04
N LEU A 171 -28.22 -11.46 -26.87
CA LEU A 171 -27.40 -12.44 -26.16
C LEU A 171 -26.20 -12.85 -27.01
N GLY A 172 -24.99 -12.67 -26.47
CA GLY A 172 -23.75 -13.18 -27.08
C GLY A 172 -22.61 -12.18 -27.01
N VAL A 173 -21.38 -12.69 -26.96
CA VAL A 173 -20.18 -11.84 -26.88
C VAL A 173 -19.94 -11.01 -28.14
N VAL A 174 -20.36 -11.49 -29.31
CA VAL A 174 -20.29 -10.72 -30.56
C VAL A 174 -21.13 -9.44 -30.44
N SER A 175 -22.32 -9.50 -29.85
CA SER A 175 -23.15 -8.33 -29.64
C SER A 175 -22.58 -7.34 -28.60
N LEU A 176 -21.78 -7.84 -27.63
CA LEU A 176 -21.03 -6.97 -26.72
C LEU A 176 -19.90 -6.25 -27.47
N LYS A 177 -19.13 -6.97 -28.30
CA LYS A 177 -18.11 -6.40 -29.19
C LYS A 177 -18.72 -5.33 -30.10
N ASP A 178 -19.81 -5.64 -30.79
CA ASP A 178 -20.46 -4.72 -31.73
C ASP A 178 -20.91 -3.43 -31.03
N LYS A 179 -21.35 -3.53 -29.76
CA LYS A 179 -21.71 -2.37 -28.95
C LYS A 179 -20.49 -1.53 -28.57
N VAL A 180 -19.34 -2.15 -28.28
CA VAL A 180 -18.07 -1.43 -28.10
C VAL A 180 -17.71 -0.71 -29.39
N ASP A 181 -17.72 -1.39 -30.53
CA ASP A 181 -17.38 -0.81 -31.84
C ASP A 181 -18.32 0.35 -32.21
N GLU A 182 -19.61 0.25 -31.89
CA GLU A 182 -20.58 1.33 -32.08
C GLU A 182 -20.21 2.58 -31.29
N ILE A 183 -19.76 2.43 -30.03
CA ILE A 183 -19.26 3.55 -29.20
C ILE A 183 -17.95 4.10 -29.78
N LEU A 184 -17.03 3.22 -30.21
CA LEU A 184 -15.76 3.63 -30.81
C LEU A 184 -15.93 4.37 -32.15
N ALA A 185 -17.05 4.17 -32.85
CA ALA A 185 -17.37 4.89 -34.09
C ALA A 185 -17.83 6.34 -33.86
N CYS A 186 -17.99 6.81 -32.62
CA CYS A 186 -18.32 8.19 -32.31
C CYS A 186 -17.06 9.05 -32.11
N GLU A 187 -17.08 10.30 -32.58
CA GLU A 187 -16.01 11.27 -32.29
C GLU A 187 -16.06 11.76 -30.84
N ARG A 188 -17.26 11.92 -30.28
CA ARG A 188 -17.53 12.38 -28.91
C ARG A 188 -18.62 11.53 -28.28
N ILE A 189 -18.65 11.46 -26.95
CA ILE A 189 -19.70 10.77 -26.20
C ILE A 189 -20.33 11.69 -25.15
N VAL A 190 -21.65 11.66 -25.05
CA VAL A 190 -22.37 12.20 -23.89
C VAL A 190 -23.23 11.08 -23.31
N SER A 191 -23.14 10.85 -21.99
CA SER A 191 -23.74 9.65 -21.39
C SER A 191 -24.43 9.92 -20.06
N THR A 192 -25.63 9.35 -19.89
CA THR A 192 -26.29 9.20 -18.58
C THR A 192 -25.94 7.87 -17.91
N SER A 193 -25.32 6.94 -18.64
CA SER A 193 -24.87 5.64 -18.17
C SER A 193 -23.41 5.69 -17.69
N LEU A 194 -23.14 5.10 -16.52
CA LEU A 194 -21.78 4.94 -16.00
C LEU A 194 -20.86 4.23 -17.00
N HIS A 195 -21.26 3.06 -17.51
CA HIS A 195 -20.39 2.28 -18.41
C HIS A 195 -20.17 2.99 -19.76
N GLY A 196 -21.09 3.87 -20.16
CA GLY A 196 -20.86 4.76 -21.30
C GLY A 196 -19.71 5.73 -21.03
N MET A 197 -19.62 6.28 -19.81
CA MET A 197 -18.48 7.10 -19.38
C MET A 197 -17.20 6.27 -19.26
N VAL A 198 -17.24 5.10 -18.61
CA VAL A 198 -16.05 4.23 -18.43
C VAL A 198 -15.42 3.86 -19.78
N ILE A 199 -16.22 3.45 -20.77
CA ILE A 199 -15.71 3.08 -22.10
C ILE A 199 -15.18 4.32 -22.83
N ALA A 200 -15.89 5.44 -22.82
CA ALA A 200 -15.43 6.66 -23.48
C ALA A 200 -14.08 7.14 -22.89
N GLU A 201 -13.99 7.23 -21.57
CA GLU A 201 -12.76 7.67 -20.89
C GLU A 201 -11.59 6.70 -21.13
N SER A 202 -11.82 5.39 -21.01
CA SER A 202 -10.76 4.37 -21.18
C SER A 202 -10.19 4.30 -22.61
N TYR A 203 -11.03 4.54 -23.62
CA TYR A 203 -10.59 4.61 -25.02
C TYR A 203 -10.12 6.01 -25.45
N GLY A 204 -10.15 6.99 -24.56
CA GLY A 204 -9.76 8.37 -24.87
C GLY A 204 -10.70 9.08 -25.84
N ILE A 205 -11.99 8.73 -25.84
CA ILE A 205 -13.01 9.44 -26.61
C ILE A 205 -13.47 10.65 -25.80
N PRO A 206 -13.41 11.88 -26.34
CA PRO A 206 -13.90 13.06 -25.66
C PRO A 206 -15.34 12.90 -25.18
N CYS A 207 -15.58 13.10 -23.88
CA CYS A 207 -16.89 12.85 -23.31
C CYS A 207 -17.34 13.76 -22.16
N LEU A 208 -18.65 13.84 -21.95
CA LEU A 208 -19.26 14.52 -20.81
C LEU A 208 -20.36 13.68 -20.14
N TYR A 209 -20.47 13.81 -18.82
CA TYR A 209 -21.61 13.26 -18.07
C TYR A 209 -22.87 14.10 -18.34
N PHE A 210 -23.96 13.44 -18.78
CA PHE A 210 -25.20 14.10 -19.16
C PHE A 210 -26.20 14.20 -18.00
N SER A 211 -25.89 15.05 -17.02
CA SER A 211 -26.69 15.19 -15.81
C SER A 211 -28.16 15.59 -16.10
N PRO A 212 -29.16 14.99 -15.43
CA PRO A 212 -30.57 15.38 -15.57
C PRO A 212 -30.93 16.72 -14.90
N GLY A 213 -29.94 17.45 -14.35
CA GLY A 213 -30.12 18.80 -13.81
C GLY A 213 -30.84 18.90 -12.47
N SER A 214 -30.81 17.84 -11.64
CA SER A 214 -31.39 17.86 -10.30
C SER A 214 -30.59 18.74 -9.34
N GLY A 215 -31.28 19.39 -8.39
CA GLY A 215 -30.65 20.05 -7.24
C GLY A 215 -30.13 21.48 -7.46
N GLY A 216 -30.66 22.23 -8.43
CA GLY A 216 -30.29 23.64 -8.66
C GLY A 216 -29.00 23.84 -9.47
N MET A 217 -28.53 22.81 -10.17
CA MET A 217 -27.38 22.94 -11.08
C MET A 217 -27.70 23.89 -12.25
N PRO A 218 -26.77 24.78 -12.64
CA PRO A 218 -26.96 25.65 -13.80
C PRO A 218 -27.14 24.81 -15.08
N ARG A 219 -27.92 25.34 -16.02
CA ARG A 219 -28.17 24.71 -17.32
C ARG A 219 -26.93 24.79 -18.20
N GLY A 220 -26.68 23.74 -18.98
CA GLY A 220 -25.56 23.64 -19.92
C GLY A 220 -24.32 23.06 -19.25
N LEU A 221 -23.14 23.46 -19.74
CA LEU A 221 -21.87 23.05 -19.14
C LEU A 221 -21.77 23.56 -17.70
N ALA A 222 -21.47 22.64 -16.78
CA ALA A 222 -21.29 22.94 -15.37
C ALA A 222 -20.15 22.12 -14.76
N ASP A 223 -19.47 22.70 -13.76
CA ASP A 223 -18.59 21.97 -12.85
C ASP A 223 -19.44 21.27 -11.79
N ILE A 224 -19.58 19.96 -11.91
CA ILE A 224 -20.38 19.12 -11.01
C ILE A 224 -19.51 18.72 -9.81
N SER A 225 -19.96 19.07 -8.61
CA SER A 225 -19.34 18.59 -7.36
C SER A 225 -19.48 17.08 -7.24
N LEU A 226 -18.38 16.41 -6.90
CA LEU A 226 -18.34 14.96 -6.64
C LEU A 226 -18.43 14.67 -5.14
N ASP A 227 -19.38 15.34 -4.47
CA ASP A 227 -19.73 15.09 -3.08
C ASP A 227 -20.60 13.82 -2.98
N PRO A 228 -20.20 12.78 -2.22
CA PRO A 228 -20.99 11.57 -2.00
C PRO A 228 -22.38 11.82 -1.40
N ASP A 229 -22.54 12.92 -0.66
CA ASP A 229 -23.82 13.31 -0.04
C ASP A 229 -24.60 14.32 -0.90
N GLY A 230 -24.06 14.66 -2.08
CA GLY A 230 -24.65 15.60 -3.03
C GLY A 230 -25.74 15.01 -3.94
N PRO A 231 -26.30 15.82 -4.84
CA PRO A 231 -27.40 15.41 -5.73
C PRO A 231 -26.95 14.63 -6.98
N THR A 232 -25.63 14.48 -7.18
CA THR A 232 -25.04 13.79 -8.33
C THR A 232 -25.22 12.28 -8.19
N ASP A 233 -25.34 11.56 -9.32
CA ASP A 233 -25.43 10.10 -9.30
C ASP A 233 -24.20 9.49 -8.60
N LEU A 234 -24.45 8.77 -7.50
CA LEU A 234 -23.39 8.21 -6.65
C LEU A 234 -22.44 7.30 -7.42
N ARG A 235 -22.88 6.67 -8.52
CA ARG A 235 -22.05 5.82 -9.37
C ARG A 235 -20.99 6.63 -10.12
N ILE A 236 -21.35 7.82 -10.58
CA ILE A 236 -20.45 8.78 -11.22
C ILE A 236 -19.50 9.38 -10.18
N VAL A 237 -20.04 9.78 -9.01
CA VAL A 237 -19.23 10.27 -7.89
C VAL A 237 -18.16 9.25 -7.50
N ASP A 238 -18.56 8.00 -7.28
CA ASP A 238 -17.67 6.93 -6.85
C ASP A 238 -16.53 6.70 -7.86
N LEU A 239 -16.83 6.54 -9.15
CA LEU A 239 -15.80 6.35 -10.19
C LEU A 239 -14.81 7.52 -10.23
N TYR A 240 -15.30 8.76 -10.40
CA TYR A 240 -14.41 9.90 -10.62
C TYR A 240 -13.66 10.33 -9.35
N ARG A 241 -14.22 10.09 -8.15
CA ARG A 241 -13.46 10.20 -6.90
C ARG A 241 -12.35 9.16 -6.81
N GLY A 242 -12.57 7.95 -7.35
CA GLY A 242 -11.54 6.93 -7.53
C GLY A 242 -10.40 7.38 -8.46
N LEU A 243 -10.71 8.20 -9.46
CA LEU A 243 -9.74 8.88 -10.34
C LEU A 243 -9.15 10.17 -9.74
N ALA A 244 -9.26 10.34 -8.42
CA ALA A 244 -8.80 11.51 -7.66
C ALA A 244 -9.41 12.86 -8.10
N GLN A 245 -10.58 12.86 -8.77
CA GLN A 245 -11.24 14.08 -9.20
C GLN A 245 -12.14 14.64 -8.08
N PRO A 246 -12.02 15.92 -7.69
CA PRO A 246 -12.94 16.55 -6.73
C PRO A 246 -14.22 17.09 -7.40
N LYS A 247 -14.18 17.31 -8.71
CA LYS A 247 -15.27 17.82 -9.54
C LYS A 247 -15.21 17.18 -10.93
N LEU A 248 -16.30 17.25 -11.67
CA LEU A 248 -16.40 16.73 -13.03
C LEU A 248 -17.12 17.74 -13.92
N ALA A 249 -16.54 18.06 -15.08
CA ALA A 249 -17.29 18.77 -16.12
C ALA A 249 -18.45 17.89 -16.60
N GLY A 250 -19.66 18.44 -16.59
CA GLY A 250 -20.84 17.74 -17.11
C GLY A 250 -21.79 18.71 -17.79
N TYR A 251 -22.70 18.16 -18.57
CA TYR A 251 -23.74 18.92 -19.23
C TYR A 251 -25.07 18.69 -18.51
N SER A 252 -25.53 19.71 -17.79
CA SER A 252 -26.72 19.68 -16.96
C SER A 252 -27.93 20.17 -17.74
N GLN A 253 -28.94 19.30 -17.87
CA GLN A 253 -30.16 19.63 -18.61
C GLN A 253 -31.38 18.89 -18.07
N PRO A 254 -32.50 19.61 -17.84
CA PRO A 254 -33.77 18.99 -17.48
C PRO A 254 -34.29 18.01 -18.53
N ARG A 255 -34.93 16.93 -18.07
CA ARG A 255 -35.46 15.85 -18.93
C ARG A 255 -36.46 16.32 -19.99
N GLY A 256 -37.26 17.33 -19.68
CA GLY A 256 -38.34 17.84 -20.53
C GLY A 256 -37.93 18.95 -21.50
N GLU A 257 -36.64 19.27 -21.61
CA GLU A 257 -36.16 20.34 -22.48
C GLU A 257 -35.35 19.78 -23.65
N ARG A 258 -35.48 20.39 -24.84
CA ARG A 258 -34.69 20.01 -26.01
C ARG A 258 -33.22 20.38 -25.84
N THR A 259 -32.36 19.52 -26.36
CA THR A 259 -30.91 19.65 -26.29
C THR A 259 -30.38 20.52 -27.42
N ASP A 260 -29.50 21.46 -27.07
CA ASP A 260 -28.68 22.14 -28.05
C ASP A 260 -27.45 21.25 -28.33
N TRP A 261 -27.55 20.42 -29.37
CA TRP A 261 -26.52 19.45 -29.71
C TRP A 261 -25.21 20.10 -30.13
N ALA A 262 -25.25 21.29 -30.73
CA ALA A 262 -24.06 22.05 -31.09
C ALA A 262 -23.34 22.55 -29.83
N ASP A 263 -24.06 23.08 -28.85
CA ASP A 263 -23.49 23.50 -27.57
C ASP A 263 -22.94 22.30 -26.77
N VAL A 264 -23.60 21.14 -26.78
CA VAL A 264 -23.08 19.91 -26.15
C VAL A 264 -21.74 19.52 -26.76
N MET A 265 -21.63 19.46 -28.09
CA MET A 265 -20.38 19.11 -28.76
C MET A 265 -19.27 20.13 -28.45
N ALA A 266 -19.58 21.43 -28.51
CA ALA A 266 -18.64 22.49 -28.17
C ALA A 266 -18.21 22.45 -26.70
N ALA A 267 -19.12 22.08 -25.78
CA ALA A 267 -18.81 21.89 -24.37
C ALA A 267 -17.82 20.75 -24.15
N ILE A 268 -18.01 19.60 -24.82
CA ILE A 268 -17.08 18.46 -24.78
C ILE A 268 -15.69 18.92 -25.24
N ASP A 269 -15.60 19.55 -26.42
CA ASP A 269 -14.32 20.00 -27.01
C ASP A 269 -13.58 21.03 -26.12
N ARG A 270 -14.32 21.87 -25.40
CA ARG A 270 -13.75 22.89 -24.53
C ARG A 270 -13.18 22.32 -23.22
N THR A 271 -13.69 21.19 -22.75
CA THR A 271 -13.51 20.78 -21.33
C THR A 271 -12.97 19.39 -21.11
N TRP A 272 -13.14 18.49 -22.06
CA TRP A 272 -12.66 17.13 -21.86
C TRP A 272 -11.14 17.09 -21.98
N GLU A 273 -10.51 16.49 -20.98
CA GLU A 273 -9.12 16.07 -21.00
C GLU A 273 -9.03 14.57 -20.71
N PRO A 274 -7.99 13.86 -21.18
CA PRO A 274 -7.78 12.45 -20.84
C PRO A 274 -7.62 12.26 -19.32
N LYS A 275 -8.32 11.28 -18.75
CA LYS A 275 -8.12 10.88 -17.35
C LYS A 275 -7.29 9.62 -17.29
N THR A 276 -6.48 9.53 -16.24
CA THR A 276 -5.64 8.37 -15.99
C THR A 276 -6.22 7.55 -14.84
N LEU A 277 -6.25 6.24 -15.04
CA LEU A 277 -6.48 5.24 -14.02
C LEU A 277 -5.15 4.54 -13.77
N ASP A 278 -4.84 4.19 -12.52
CA ASP A 278 -3.76 3.25 -12.22
C ASP A 278 -4.20 1.83 -12.61
N GLU A 279 -4.16 1.57 -13.91
CA GLU A 279 -4.59 0.31 -14.51
C GLU A 279 -3.74 -0.87 -14.01
N ASP A 280 -2.47 -0.64 -13.68
CA ASP A 280 -1.59 -1.68 -13.15
C ASP A 280 -2.00 -2.04 -11.73
N ALA A 281 -2.24 -1.06 -10.86
CA ALA A 281 -2.78 -1.33 -9.53
C ALA A 281 -4.12 -2.10 -9.60
N LEU A 282 -5.00 -1.76 -10.55
CA LEU A 282 -6.26 -2.49 -10.75
C LEU A 282 -6.04 -3.93 -11.21
N VAL A 283 -5.14 -4.19 -12.18
CA VAL A 283 -4.79 -5.56 -12.62
C VAL A 283 -4.15 -6.36 -11.48
N GLU A 284 -3.26 -5.74 -10.71
CA GLU A 284 -2.57 -6.41 -9.60
C GLU A 284 -3.50 -6.72 -8.41
N ALA A 285 -4.59 -5.96 -8.25
CA ALA A 285 -5.65 -6.25 -7.29
C ALA A 285 -6.58 -7.38 -7.74
N PHE A 286 -6.40 -7.94 -8.95
CA PHE A 286 -7.17 -9.08 -9.40
C PHE A 286 -6.84 -10.31 -8.54
N PRO A 287 -7.84 -10.95 -7.88
CA PRO A 287 -7.58 -11.96 -6.85
C PRO A 287 -7.35 -13.38 -7.37
N ILE A 288 -7.08 -13.53 -8.67
CA ILE A 288 -6.85 -14.81 -9.34
C ILE A 288 -5.52 -14.71 -10.07
N ASP A 289 -4.77 -15.81 -10.11
CA ASP A 289 -3.54 -15.91 -10.90
C ASP A 289 -3.80 -15.44 -12.34
N LEU A 290 -2.99 -14.47 -12.78
CA LEU A 290 -3.10 -13.89 -14.11
C LEU A 290 -2.67 -14.92 -15.15
N ASP A 291 -3.58 -15.19 -16.08
CA ASP A 291 -3.32 -15.98 -17.29
C ASP A 291 -4.06 -15.29 -18.45
N PRO A 292 -3.65 -14.08 -18.87
CA PRO A 292 -4.49 -13.27 -19.74
C PRO A 292 -4.72 -13.93 -21.10
N LEU A 293 -5.96 -13.89 -21.57
CA LEU A 293 -6.31 -14.43 -22.88
C LEU A 293 -5.57 -13.71 -24.00
N THR A 294 -5.21 -14.47 -25.02
CA THR A 294 -4.64 -13.95 -26.27
C THR A 294 -5.66 -14.09 -27.39
N ALA A 295 -5.62 -13.17 -28.35
CA ALA A 295 -6.44 -13.26 -29.54
C ALA A 295 -5.97 -14.43 -30.42
N PRO A 296 -6.88 -15.21 -31.02
CA PRO A 296 -6.51 -16.21 -32.01
C PRO A 296 -5.89 -15.55 -33.26
N GLU A 297 -5.10 -16.32 -34.01
CA GLU A 297 -4.45 -15.84 -35.24
C GLU A 297 -5.47 -15.29 -36.24
N GLY A 298 -5.26 -14.07 -36.71
CA GLY A 298 -6.16 -13.39 -37.67
C GLY A 298 -7.48 -12.89 -37.09
N GLY A 299 -7.72 -13.07 -35.79
CA GLY A 299 -8.94 -12.63 -35.09
C GLY A 299 -8.68 -11.55 -34.05
N THR A 300 -9.71 -11.29 -33.25
CA THR A 300 -9.71 -10.38 -32.10
C THR A 300 -9.88 -11.17 -30.81
N ILE A 301 -9.68 -10.50 -29.66
CA ILE A 301 -9.86 -11.17 -28.36
C ILE A 301 -11.26 -11.79 -28.19
N TRP A 302 -12.28 -11.20 -28.83
CA TRP A 302 -13.66 -11.68 -28.80
C TRP A 302 -13.89 -13.01 -29.52
N ASP A 303 -12.97 -13.42 -30.38
CA ASP A 303 -13.01 -14.70 -31.10
C ASP A 303 -12.38 -15.84 -30.28
N ASN A 304 -11.86 -15.54 -29.08
CA ASN A 304 -11.28 -16.56 -28.21
C ASN A 304 -12.38 -17.52 -27.69
N PRO A 305 -12.17 -18.85 -27.77
CA PRO A 305 -13.14 -19.86 -27.34
C PRO A 305 -13.69 -19.63 -25.93
N VAL A 306 -12.83 -19.22 -24.98
CA VAL A 306 -13.22 -18.95 -23.59
C VAL A 306 -14.29 -17.86 -23.50
N LEU A 307 -14.23 -16.84 -24.37
CA LEU A 307 -15.26 -15.79 -24.42
C LEU A 307 -16.51 -16.25 -25.20
N THR A 308 -16.33 -16.90 -26.35
CA THR A 308 -17.47 -17.34 -27.18
C THR A 308 -18.36 -18.39 -26.50
N GLU A 309 -17.80 -19.16 -25.56
CA GLU A 309 -18.51 -20.17 -24.78
C GLU A 309 -19.13 -19.61 -23.48
N LEU A 310 -18.99 -18.30 -23.20
CA LEU A 310 -19.58 -17.70 -22.01
C LEU A 310 -21.10 -17.87 -21.98
N GLN A 311 -21.60 -18.48 -20.91
CA GLN A 311 -23.02 -18.53 -20.64
C GLN A 311 -23.49 -17.17 -20.13
N LEU A 312 -24.14 -16.37 -20.98
CA LEU A 312 -24.65 -15.04 -20.61
C LEU A 312 -26.14 -15.06 -20.22
N LYS A 313 -26.86 -16.15 -20.53
CA LYS A 313 -28.26 -16.38 -20.12
C LYS A 313 -28.33 -17.51 -19.09
N HIS A 314 -29.11 -17.29 -18.04
CA HIS A 314 -29.32 -18.28 -17.00
C HIS A 314 -30.79 -18.32 -16.58
N ASP A 315 -31.31 -19.51 -16.30
CA ASP A 315 -32.52 -19.67 -15.52
C ASP A 315 -32.18 -19.48 -14.04
N VAL A 316 -32.75 -18.44 -13.43
CA VAL A 316 -32.47 -18.07 -12.03
C VAL A 316 -32.98 -19.13 -11.05
N ALA A 317 -34.09 -19.80 -11.36
CA ALA A 317 -34.63 -20.86 -10.51
C ALA A 317 -33.72 -22.09 -10.54
N GLU A 318 -33.28 -22.47 -11.74
CA GLU A 318 -32.35 -23.59 -11.91
C GLU A 318 -30.97 -23.29 -11.31
N LEU A 319 -30.44 -22.08 -11.51
CA LEU A 319 -29.18 -21.64 -10.92
C LEU A 319 -29.21 -21.75 -9.38
N ARG A 320 -30.32 -21.33 -8.75
CA ARG A 320 -30.53 -21.48 -7.31
C ARG A 320 -30.68 -22.95 -6.88
N ARG A 321 -31.28 -23.79 -7.71
CA ARG A 321 -31.43 -25.23 -7.44
C ARG A 321 -30.07 -25.92 -7.43
N LEU A 322 -29.25 -25.66 -8.45
CA LEU A 322 -27.89 -26.20 -8.57
C LEU A 322 -26.99 -25.71 -7.43
N ASP A 323 -27.02 -24.41 -7.12
CA ASP A 323 -26.27 -23.84 -6.00
C ASP A 323 -26.63 -24.50 -4.66
N LYS A 324 -27.93 -24.72 -4.39
CA LYS A 324 -28.37 -25.45 -3.19
C LYS A 324 -27.85 -26.88 -3.13
N LEU A 325 -27.71 -27.56 -4.27
CA LEU A 325 -27.16 -28.92 -4.33
C LEU A 325 -25.65 -28.92 -4.11
N GLU A 326 -24.93 -28.01 -4.75
CA GLU A 326 -23.47 -27.87 -4.64
C GLU A 326 -23.03 -27.43 -3.25
N THR A 327 -23.85 -26.62 -2.57
CA THR A 327 -23.53 -26.10 -1.23
C THR A 327 -24.11 -26.95 -0.09
N LYS A 328 -24.87 -28.00 -0.40
CA LYS A 328 -25.50 -28.86 0.60
C LYS A 328 -24.45 -29.62 1.41
N GLY A 329 -24.45 -29.41 2.73
CA GLY A 329 -23.53 -30.11 3.62
C GLY A 329 -22.10 -29.53 3.64
N LEU A 330 -21.85 -28.44 2.92
CA LEU A 330 -20.67 -27.63 3.22
C LEU A 330 -20.81 -27.13 4.67
N PRO A 331 -19.85 -27.39 5.56
CA PRO A 331 -19.85 -26.73 6.86
C PRO A 331 -19.84 -25.21 6.62
N PRO A 332 -20.46 -24.39 7.49
CA PRO A 332 -20.20 -22.96 7.47
C PRO A 332 -18.68 -22.80 7.56
N ARG A 333 -18.04 -22.40 6.45
CA ARG A 333 -16.59 -22.22 6.44
C ARG A 333 -16.31 -21.13 7.46
N THR A 334 -15.51 -21.47 8.47
CA THR A 334 -14.85 -20.46 9.29
C THR A 334 -14.01 -19.65 8.31
N ILE A 335 -14.42 -18.41 8.10
CA ILE A 335 -13.70 -17.47 7.24
C ILE A 335 -12.34 -17.29 7.88
N VAL A 336 -11.31 -17.86 7.27
CA VAL A 336 -9.93 -17.50 7.58
C VAL A 336 -9.58 -16.46 6.54
N PRO A 337 -9.67 -15.15 6.85
CA PRO A 337 -9.18 -14.15 5.93
C PRO A 337 -7.74 -14.51 5.57
N PRO A 338 -7.33 -14.40 4.29
CA PRO A 338 -5.94 -14.58 3.90
C PRO A 338 -5.07 -13.78 4.86
N ASP A 339 -4.05 -14.44 5.43
CA ASP A 339 -3.18 -13.84 6.44
C ASP A 339 -2.77 -12.43 5.97
N PRO A 340 -3.11 -11.36 6.73
CA PRO A 340 -2.75 -9.99 6.38
C PRO A 340 -1.27 -9.84 6.00
N LYS A 341 -0.39 -10.64 6.62
CA LYS A 341 1.03 -10.69 6.30
C LYS A 341 1.29 -11.29 4.92
N GLN A 342 0.56 -12.35 4.55
CA GLN A 342 0.66 -12.96 3.21
C GLN A 342 0.17 -12.00 2.12
N ARG A 343 -0.89 -11.23 2.38
CA ARG A 343 -1.33 -10.15 1.49
C ARG A 343 -0.27 -9.07 1.34
N LEU A 344 0.29 -8.59 2.45
CA LEU A 344 1.35 -7.60 2.42
C LEU A 344 2.59 -8.11 1.67
N LYS A 345 2.98 -9.38 1.89
CA LYS A 345 4.06 -10.03 1.15
C LYS A 345 3.81 -9.97 -0.36
N SER A 346 2.60 -10.35 -0.79
CA SER A 346 2.24 -10.33 -2.21
C SER A 346 2.33 -8.92 -2.81
N ARG A 347 1.88 -7.89 -2.08
CA ARG A 347 1.95 -6.47 -2.49
C ARG A 347 3.38 -5.93 -2.55
N LEU A 348 4.20 -6.20 -1.54
CA LEU A 348 5.58 -5.72 -1.49
C LEU A 348 6.49 -6.40 -2.53
N MET A 349 6.23 -7.67 -2.83
CA MET A 349 6.98 -8.44 -3.83
C MET A 349 6.58 -8.12 -5.27
N ARG A 350 5.58 -7.26 -5.50
CA ARG A 350 5.22 -6.80 -6.85
C ARG A 350 6.40 -6.03 -7.46
N ALA A 351 6.75 -6.39 -8.68
CA ALA A 351 7.89 -5.88 -9.40
C ALA A 351 7.45 -5.50 -10.81
N ALA A 352 8.05 -4.44 -11.38
CA ALA A 352 7.76 -4.04 -12.75
C ALA A 352 8.10 -5.19 -13.72
N PRO A 353 7.39 -5.34 -14.86
CA PRO A 353 7.67 -6.36 -15.85
C PRO A 353 9.16 -6.43 -16.21
N GLY A 354 9.78 -7.60 -16.03
CA GLY A 354 11.21 -7.83 -16.31
C GLY A 354 12.16 -7.62 -15.13
N THR A 355 11.66 -7.30 -13.92
CA THR A 355 12.49 -7.20 -12.70
C THR A 355 12.23 -8.37 -11.75
N ALA A 356 13.29 -8.89 -11.13
CA ALA A 356 13.16 -9.96 -10.14
C ALA A 356 12.43 -9.42 -8.88
N PRO A 357 11.47 -10.18 -8.32
CA PRO A 357 10.67 -9.72 -7.22
C PRO A 357 11.52 -9.65 -5.95
N SER A 358 11.41 -8.53 -5.23
CA SER A 358 12.17 -8.21 -4.01
C SER A 358 11.28 -7.43 -3.04
N LEU A 359 11.74 -7.16 -1.82
CA LEU A 359 11.04 -6.31 -0.85
C LEU A 359 11.60 -4.89 -0.85
N PRO A 360 10.76 -3.84 -0.97
CA PRO A 360 11.22 -2.46 -0.85
C PRO A 360 11.42 -2.12 0.64
N VAL A 361 12.67 -1.84 1.01
CA VAL A 361 13.05 -1.46 2.38
C VAL A 361 13.73 -0.10 2.34
N SER A 362 13.39 0.79 3.28
CA SER A 362 14.10 2.04 3.49
C SER A 362 15.25 1.83 4.48
N TRP A 363 16.47 2.15 4.05
CA TRP A 363 17.63 2.31 4.93
C TRP A 363 18.59 3.35 4.36
N VAL A 364 19.57 3.77 5.17
CA VAL A 364 20.68 4.62 4.71
C VAL A 364 21.63 3.74 3.89
N ALA A 365 21.34 3.61 2.60
CA ALA A 365 22.16 2.84 1.68
C ALA A 365 23.41 3.60 1.24
N THR A 366 24.41 2.87 0.76
CA THR A 366 25.60 3.47 0.18
C THR A 366 25.28 4.20 -1.13
N THR A 367 26.12 5.17 -1.47
CA THR A 367 26.05 5.92 -2.72
C THR A 367 27.46 6.04 -3.30
N SER A 368 27.57 6.53 -4.54
CA SER A 368 28.89 6.85 -5.12
C SER A 368 29.69 7.88 -4.31
N GLU A 369 29.01 8.74 -3.54
CA GLU A 369 29.63 9.75 -2.66
C GLU A 369 29.92 9.20 -1.25
N HIS A 370 29.16 8.19 -0.82
CA HIS A 370 29.29 7.51 0.47
C HIS A 370 29.31 5.99 0.26
N PRO A 371 30.44 5.42 -0.19
CA PRO A 371 30.51 4.02 -0.64
C PRO A 371 30.53 3.00 0.52
N TYR A 372 30.63 3.47 1.76
CA TYR A 372 30.72 2.62 2.94
C TYR A 372 29.39 2.54 3.68
N ALA A 373 29.10 1.38 4.25
CA ALA A 373 27.89 1.16 5.03
C ALA A 373 28.08 1.62 6.48
N ASN A 374 27.09 2.33 7.02
CA ASN A 374 26.93 2.48 8.46
C ASN A 374 26.32 1.19 8.99
N LEU A 375 27.08 0.42 9.78
CA LEU A 375 26.67 -0.90 10.29
C LEU A 375 25.23 -0.90 10.80
N GLY A 376 24.87 0.08 11.63
CA GLY A 376 23.55 0.14 12.25
C GLY A 376 22.40 0.23 11.25
N ASP A 377 22.48 1.17 10.31
CA ASP A 377 21.43 1.38 9.32
C ASP A 377 21.40 0.25 8.28
N ALA A 378 22.56 -0.30 7.92
CA ALA A 378 22.68 -1.40 6.98
C ALA A 378 22.09 -2.72 7.51
N LEU A 379 22.13 -2.97 8.82
CA LEU A 379 21.48 -4.12 9.45
C LEU A 379 19.96 -4.16 9.19
N SER A 380 19.32 -3.03 8.86
CA SER A 380 17.90 -2.97 8.46
C SER A 380 17.59 -3.93 7.32
N ALA A 381 18.36 -3.86 6.23
CA ALA A 381 18.17 -4.68 5.04
C ALA A 381 18.45 -6.16 5.35
N LEU A 382 19.52 -6.44 6.10
CA LEU A 382 19.92 -7.79 6.47
C LEU A 382 18.86 -8.50 7.33
N VAL A 383 18.39 -7.84 8.40
CA VAL A 383 17.40 -8.41 9.33
C VAL A 383 16.08 -8.68 8.61
N VAL A 384 15.59 -7.71 7.80
CA VAL A 384 14.34 -7.89 7.04
C VAL A 384 14.46 -9.01 6.01
N ALA A 385 15.56 -9.07 5.25
CA ALA A 385 15.79 -10.12 4.26
C ALA A 385 15.83 -11.51 4.91
N THR A 386 16.50 -11.64 6.04
CA THR A 386 16.62 -12.90 6.80
C THR A 386 15.27 -13.37 7.31
N MET A 387 14.53 -12.49 7.98
CA MET A 387 13.22 -12.85 8.56
C MET A 387 12.16 -13.13 7.51
N ALA A 388 12.18 -12.42 6.37
CA ALA A 388 11.25 -12.64 5.28
C ALA A 388 11.63 -13.82 4.37
N GLY A 389 12.92 -14.21 4.34
CA GLY A 389 13.46 -15.19 3.40
C GLY A 389 13.34 -14.71 1.95
N LEU A 390 13.51 -13.41 1.71
CA LEU A 390 13.31 -12.77 0.41
C LEU A 390 14.40 -11.74 0.12
N PRO A 391 14.81 -11.55 -1.14
CA PRO A 391 15.71 -10.48 -1.52
C PRO A 391 15.06 -9.11 -1.25
N VAL A 392 15.86 -8.13 -0.86
CA VAL A 392 15.40 -6.75 -0.64
C VAL A 392 15.98 -5.82 -1.70
N ARG A 393 15.24 -4.75 -2.01
CA ARG A 393 15.71 -3.62 -2.83
C ARG A 393 15.61 -2.34 -2.01
N ARG A 394 16.46 -1.38 -2.33
CA ARG A 394 16.42 -0.05 -1.73
C ARG A 394 15.16 0.68 -2.16
N ALA A 395 14.44 1.21 -1.19
CA ALA A 395 13.40 2.21 -1.39
C ALA A 395 13.89 3.57 -0.89
N GLY A 396 13.76 4.60 -1.72
CA GLY A 396 14.10 5.97 -1.35
C GLY A 396 13.21 6.48 -0.21
N PHE A 397 13.72 7.39 0.63
CA PHE A 397 12.96 7.90 1.78
C PHE A 397 11.70 8.68 1.38
N ASP A 398 11.64 9.17 0.14
CA ASP A 398 10.52 9.91 -0.43
C ASP A 398 9.88 9.25 -1.66
N GLN A 399 10.24 7.99 -1.93
CA GLN A 399 9.70 7.24 -3.06
C GLN A 399 8.21 6.95 -2.80
N PRO A 400 7.30 7.21 -3.75
CA PRO A 400 5.85 7.07 -3.55
C PRO A 400 5.38 5.61 -3.68
N ILE A 401 6.05 4.68 -3.00
CA ILE A 401 5.74 3.25 -2.99
C ILE A 401 5.46 2.74 -1.57
N GLU A 402 4.79 1.59 -1.47
CA GLU A 402 4.68 0.84 -0.22
C GLU A 402 6.04 0.24 0.16
N ARG A 403 6.49 0.42 1.41
CA ARG A 403 7.83 -0.01 1.86
C ARG A 403 7.95 -0.25 3.37
N ILE A 404 8.93 -1.07 3.75
CA ILE A 404 9.27 -1.38 5.15
C ILE A 404 10.35 -0.43 5.67
N VAL A 405 10.19 0.03 6.91
CA VAL A 405 11.15 0.85 7.65
C VAL A 405 11.42 0.18 8.99
N ALA A 406 12.59 -0.44 9.12
CA ALA A 406 12.88 -1.39 10.21
C ALA A 406 13.87 -0.86 11.26
N VAL A 407 15.13 -0.62 10.89
CA VAL A 407 16.19 -0.25 11.85
C VAL A 407 16.62 1.21 11.66
N GLY A 408 17.06 1.84 12.75
CA GLY A 408 17.67 3.18 12.75
C GLY A 408 16.74 4.32 13.19
N THR A 409 17.31 5.52 13.27
CA THR A 409 16.55 6.76 13.57
C THR A 409 16.19 7.47 12.27
N ILE A 410 15.50 6.79 11.36
CA ILE A 410 15.19 7.30 10.01
C ILE A 410 13.70 7.60 9.82
N GLY A 411 12.85 7.31 10.81
CA GLY A 411 11.40 7.48 10.69
C GLY A 411 10.98 8.92 10.41
N HIS A 412 11.70 9.91 10.97
CA HIS A 412 11.45 11.33 10.73
C HIS A 412 11.70 11.75 9.27
N ALA A 413 12.53 10.98 8.55
CA ALA A 413 12.94 11.28 7.17
C ALA A 413 11.99 10.72 6.10
N GLN A 414 11.06 9.82 6.47
CA GLN A 414 10.19 9.12 5.52
C GLN A 414 8.99 9.99 5.09
N ARG A 415 8.67 10.00 3.79
CA ARG A 415 7.50 10.69 3.22
C ARG A 415 6.99 9.99 1.95
N ARG A 416 5.73 10.24 1.59
CA ARG A 416 5.00 9.67 0.44
C ARG A 416 4.82 8.14 0.50
N GLY A 417 3.74 7.65 -0.13
CA GLY A 417 3.44 6.21 -0.22
C GLY A 417 2.91 5.61 1.09
N ILE A 418 3.06 4.29 1.25
CA ILE A 418 2.58 3.53 2.42
C ILE A 418 3.80 3.02 3.20
N LEU A 419 3.89 3.38 4.49
CA LEU A 419 5.03 3.08 5.34
C LEU A 419 4.70 2.00 6.37
N HIS A 420 5.45 0.89 6.36
CA HIS A 420 5.38 -0.12 7.39
C HIS A 420 6.51 0.07 8.40
N PHE A 421 6.19 0.64 9.57
CA PHE A 421 7.17 0.83 10.63
C PHE A 421 7.25 -0.42 11.50
N TRP A 422 8.44 -0.99 11.61
CA TRP A 422 8.70 -2.16 12.44
C TRP A 422 10.02 -2.00 13.19
N GLY A 423 9.94 -1.33 14.35
CA GLY A 423 11.07 -1.16 15.27
C GLY A 423 11.96 0.07 15.01
N THR A 424 11.68 0.84 13.95
CA THR A 424 12.42 2.07 13.65
C THR A 424 12.13 3.14 14.70
N GLY A 425 13.12 3.98 14.98
CA GLY A 425 12.96 5.20 15.76
C GLY A 425 12.77 6.45 14.89
N LEU A 426 12.40 7.56 15.51
CA LEU A 426 12.37 8.89 14.89
C LEU A 426 13.04 9.94 15.78
N ASP A 427 13.40 11.09 15.18
CA ASP A 427 13.85 12.27 15.90
C ASP A 427 12.69 13.26 15.97
N ALA A 428 12.18 13.50 17.18
CA ALA A 428 11.00 14.32 17.40
C ALA A 428 11.20 15.80 17.03
N THR A 429 12.46 16.25 16.89
CA THR A 429 12.81 17.65 16.59
C THR A 429 13.00 17.91 15.11
N ARG A 430 13.04 16.85 14.29
CA ARG A 430 13.25 16.93 12.84
C ARG A 430 11.96 16.83 12.07
N ASN A 431 11.91 17.52 10.94
CA ASN A 431 10.75 17.61 10.08
C ASN A 431 11.20 17.64 8.62
N THR A 432 10.63 16.79 7.78
CA THR A 432 11.00 16.69 6.35
C THR A 432 10.29 17.67 5.43
N VAL A 433 9.26 18.34 5.92
CA VAL A 433 8.46 19.32 5.19
C VAL A 433 9.01 20.72 5.43
N ASP A 434 9.36 21.03 6.68
CA ASP A 434 10.00 22.30 7.06
C ASP A 434 10.96 22.09 8.24
N ASN A 435 12.27 22.13 7.93
CA ASN A 435 13.36 21.94 8.87
C ASN A 435 13.41 23.00 10.00
N GLN A 436 12.64 24.09 9.92
CA GLN A 436 12.60 25.16 10.94
C GLN A 436 11.55 24.92 12.03
N LEU A 437 10.59 24.01 11.83
CA LEU A 437 9.50 23.75 12.77
C LEU A 437 9.96 23.21 14.13
N GLY A 438 11.15 22.58 14.19
CA GLY A 438 11.69 22.00 15.43
C GLY A 438 10.85 20.88 16.03
N ARG A 439 9.89 20.34 15.28
CA ARG A 439 9.00 19.23 15.68
C ARG A 439 8.62 18.35 14.50
N TYR A 440 8.43 17.06 14.75
CA TYR A 440 7.87 16.13 13.78
C TYR A 440 6.43 16.50 13.44
N VAL A 441 6.07 16.42 12.16
CA VAL A 441 4.70 16.57 11.65
C VAL A 441 4.47 15.46 10.64
N LYS A 442 3.27 14.85 10.65
CA LYS A 442 2.92 13.83 9.65
C LYS A 442 3.06 14.42 8.23
N PRO A 443 3.90 13.85 7.36
CA PRO A 443 4.07 14.36 6.01
C PRO A 443 2.82 14.13 5.15
N PRO A 444 2.51 15.04 4.20
CA PRO A 444 1.39 14.87 3.27
C PRO A 444 1.58 13.63 2.40
N GLU A 445 0.49 13.11 1.81
CA GLU A 445 0.50 11.97 0.89
C GLU A 445 1.17 10.70 1.46
N THR A 446 1.22 10.59 2.80
CA THR A 446 1.91 9.52 3.51
C THR A 446 0.93 8.76 4.39
N SER A 447 0.81 7.46 4.14
CA SER A 447 0.03 6.52 4.95
C SER A 447 0.97 5.69 5.82
N PHE A 448 0.56 5.43 7.07
CA PHE A 448 1.37 4.70 8.04
C PHE A 448 0.63 3.45 8.51
N THR A 449 1.34 2.32 8.50
CA THR A 449 0.98 1.10 9.22
C THR A 449 2.11 0.81 10.20
N VAL A 450 1.90 1.16 11.48
CA VAL A 450 2.93 0.97 12.51
C VAL A 450 2.68 -0.38 13.18
N HIS A 451 3.64 -1.29 13.02
CA HIS A 451 3.62 -2.61 13.63
C HIS A 451 4.35 -2.62 14.97
N ALA A 452 5.48 -1.91 15.03
CA ALA A 452 6.27 -1.70 16.24
C ALA A 452 7.11 -0.43 16.07
N THR A 453 7.52 0.19 17.18
CA THR A 453 8.48 1.30 17.21
C THR A 453 9.69 0.90 18.04
N ARG A 454 10.82 1.62 17.91
CA ARG A 454 11.98 1.35 18.77
C ARG A 454 11.64 1.42 20.26
N GLY A 455 10.83 2.40 20.64
CA GLY A 455 10.40 2.61 22.00
C GLY A 455 9.15 3.49 22.13
N PRO A 456 8.72 3.75 23.38
CA PRO A 456 7.51 4.50 23.66
C PRO A 456 7.60 5.97 23.25
N LYS A 457 8.79 6.59 23.21
CA LYS A 457 8.94 8.00 22.82
C LYS A 457 8.70 8.20 21.33
N THR A 458 9.19 7.27 20.50
CA THR A 458 8.82 7.24 19.07
C THR A 458 7.30 7.06 18.90
N ALA A 459 6.68 6.14 19.65
CA ALA A 459 5.23 5.91 19.56
C ALA A 459 4.40 7.11 20.03
N GLU A 460 4.80 7.80 21.10
CA GLU A 460 4.18 9.04 21.60
C GLU A 460 4.14 10.12 20.52
N VAL A 461 5.27 10.34 19.82
CA VAL A 461 5.36 11.34 18.73
C VAL A 461 4.45 10.98 17.56
N LEU A 462 4.40 9.71 17.16
CA LEU A 462 3.48 9.27 16.08
C LEU A 462 2.01 9.46 16.49
N ARG A 463 1.64 9.10 17.72
CA ARG A 463 0.27 9.27 18.23
C ARG A 463 -0.15 10.73 18.32
N ALA A 464 0.76 11.63 18.68
CA ALA A 464 0.51 13.08 18.70
C ALA A 464 0.09 13.63 17.32
N GLU A 465 0.55 13.00 16.24
CA GLU A 465 0.19 13.34 14.86
C GLU A 465 -1.00 12.52 14.31
N GLY A 466 -1.76 11.85 15.19
CA GLY A 466 -2.92 11.04 14.82
C GLY A 466 -2.59 9.72 14.13
N ILE A 467 -1.32 9.28 14.17
CA ILE A 467 -0.88 8.00 13.60
C ILE A 467 -1.08 6.90 14.65
N LYS A 468 -1.81 5.84 14.29
CA LYS A 468 -1.98 4.67 15.17
C LYS A 468 -0.63 3.95 15.34
N ALA A 469 -0.15 3.86 16.58
CA ALA A 469 1.05 3.12 16.95
C ALA A 469 0.75 2.19 18.13
N PRO A 470 0.95 0.86 18.01
CA PRO A 470 0.72 -0.09 19.10
C PRO A 470 1.78 0.04 20.20
N ALA A 471 1.52 -0.52 21.37
CA ALA A 471 2.49 -0.62 22.46
C ALA A 471 3.40 -1.85 22.27
N VAL A 472 4.00 -1.97 21.09
CA VAL A 472 4.99 -3.01 20.75
C VAL A 472 6.30 -2.29 20.46
N TYR A 473 7.32 -2.60 21.26
CA TYR A 473 8.57 -1.86 21.29
C TYR A 473 9.77 -2.77 21.11
N GLY A 474 10.81 -2.25 20.47
CA GLY A 474 12.13 -2.86 20.37
C GLY A 474 12.84 -2.53 19.07
N ASP A 475 14.16 -2.67 19.09
CA ASP A 475 14.99 -2.54 17.89
C ASP A 475 15.13 -3.90 17.20
N PRO A 476 14.89 -4.03 15.87
CA PRO A 476 15.01 -5.30 15.17
C PRO A 476 16.40 -5.94 15.24
N VAL A 477 17.45 -5.17 15.52
CA VAL A 477 18.80 -5.70 15.78
C VAL A 477 18.81 -6.67 16.97
N TRP A 478 17.76 -6.70 17.79
CA TRP A 478 17.60 -7.70 18.86
C TRP A 478 17.68 -9.15 18.41
N VAL A 479 17.32 -9.44 17.16
CA VAL A 479 17.39 -10.81 16.62
C VAL A 479 18.77 -11.17 16.10
N LEU A 480 19.74 -10.25 16.10
CA LEU A 480 21.07 -10.44 15.52
C LEU A 480 21.85 -11.64 16.11
N PRO A 481 21.79 -11.95 17.42
CA PRO A 481 22.40 -13.18 17.95
C PRO A 481 21.79 -14.47 17.39
N ARG A 482 20.58 -14.45 16.84
CA ARG A 482 20.01 -15.63 16.14
C ARG A 482 20.61 -15.76 14.75
N ILE A 483 20.91 -14.65 14.10
CA ILE A 483 21.51 -14.58 12.75
C ILE A 483 23.00 -14.93 12.81
N TRP A 484 23.73 -14.33 13.76
CA TRP A 484 25.16 -14.56 13.99
C TRP A 484 25.40 -14.91 15.46
N PRO A 485 25.33 -16.20 15.84
CA PRO A 485 25.38 -16.59 17.25
C PRO A 485 26.67 -16.28 18.00
N PHE A 486 27.82 -16.35 17.33
CA PHE A 486 29.16 -16.09 17.91
C PHE A 486 29.38 -16.71 19.32
N ARG A 487 28.81 -17.89 19.57
CA ARG A 487 28.75 -18.52 20.91
C ARG A 487 30.14 -18.76 21.53
N ASP A 488 31.12 -19.06 20.68
CA ASP A 488 32.49 -19.43 21.06
C ASP A 488 33.52 -18.37 20.63
N GLU A 489 33.09 -17.13 20.35
CA GLU A 489 34.00 -16.07 19.91
C GLU A 489 34.98 -15.68 21.04
N PRO A 490 36.30 -15.79 20.82
CA PRO A 490 37.29 -15.48 21.85
C PRO A 490 37.29 -14.00 22.21
N LYS A 491 37.35 -13.72 23.50
CA LYS A 491 37.52 -12.35 24.01
C LYS A 491 38.98 -11.91 23.86
N THR A 492 39.25 -11.06 22.87
CA THR A 492 40.59 -10.60 22.52
C THR A 492 40.93 -9.22 23.07
N HIS A 493 39.91 -8.43 23.43
CA HIS A 493 40.08 -7.08 23.97
C HIS A 493 39.31 -6.91 25.28
N GLU A 494 39.87 -6.15 26.21
CA GLU A 494 39.25 -5.87 27.51
C GLU A 494 38.11 -4.86 27.41
N LEU A 495 38.26 -3.88 26.50
CA LEU A 495 37.27 -2.85 26.25
C LEU A 495 37.23 -2.50 24.76
N GLY A 496 36.06 -2.57 24.16
CA GLY A 496 35.77 -1.95 22.87
C GLY A 496 35.14 -0.57 23.08
N VAL A 497 35.59 0.43 22.35
CA VAL A 497 35.03 1.79 22.36
C VAL A 497 34.45 2.08 20.99
N ILE A 498 33.11 2.13 20.90
CA ILE A 498 32.39 2.33 19.64
C ILE A 498 31.96 3.80 19.53
N LEU A 499 32.49 4.49 18.52
CA LEU A 499 32.25 5.92 18.35
C LEU A 499 31.03 6.16 17.45
N HIS A 500 30.39 7.32 17.63
CA HIS A 500 29.40 7.81 16.69
C HIS A 500 30.12 8.25 15.42
N ILE A 501 29.54 8.01 14.25
CA ILE A 501 30.14 8.32 12.94
C ILE A 501 30.59 9.78 12.78
N SER A 502 29.99 10.72 13.52
CA SER A 502 30.36 12.14 13.51
C SER A 502 31.62 12.48 14.32
N GLU A 503 32.23 11.49 14.98
CA GLU A 503 33.45 11.66 15.77
C GLU A 503 34.71 11.25 15.03
N TYR A 504 34.54 10.79 13.79
CA TYR A 504 35.61 10.54 12.83
C TYR A 504 35.82 11.73 11.91
N ASP A 505 37.03 11.86 11.37
CA ASP A 505 37.41 12.91 10.42
C ASP A 505 36.89 12.66 8.99
N ALA A 506 36.50 11.42 8.68
CA ALA A 506 35.94 11.01 7.40
C ALA A 506 34.90 9.87 7.56
N PRO A 507 33.93 9.73 6.63
CA PRO A 507 32.98 8.63 6.63
C PRO A 507 33.57 7.37 5.95
N THR A 508 34.68 6.84 6.49
CA THR A 508 35.40 5.68 5.92
C THR A 508 35.80 4.70 7.02
N PRO A 509 36.04 3.40 6.72
CA PRO A 509 36.46 2.41 7.72
C PRO A 509 37.81 2.74 8.37
N GLU A 510 38.73 3.37 7.62
CA GLU A 510 40.08 3.75 8.06
C GLU A 510 40.13 5.11 8.78
N ALA A 511 38.99 5.79 8.90
CA ALA A 511 38.93 7.14 9.45
C ALA A 511 39.54 7.24 10.85
N ALA A 512 40.27 8.33 11.10
CA ALA A 512 40.83 8.61 12.39
C ALA A 512 39.81 9.34 13.26
N VAL A 513 39.94 9.17 14.57
CA VAL A 513 39.17 9.96 15.53
C VAL A 513 39.61 11.42 15.42
N LEU A 514 38.66 12.35 15.49
CA LEU A 514 38.95 13.78 15.48
C LEU A 514 39.97 14.13 16.59
N ALA A 515 41.09 14.75 16.21
CA ALA A 515 42.21 15.03 17.11
C ALA A 515 41.87 15.88 18.36
N ALA A 516 40.76 16.62 18.29
CA ALA A 516 40.22 17.39 19.42
C ALA A 516 39.62 16.50 20.53
N PHE A 517 39.31 15.23 20.26
CA PHE A 517 38.63 14.34 21.19
C PHE A 517 39.62 13.52 22.03
N LYS A 518 40.26 14.22 22.97
CA LYS A 518 41.25 13.67 23.91
C LYS A 518 40.75 12.51 24.76
N ARG A 519 39.43 12.39 24.94
CA ARG A 519 38.81 11.25 25.64
C ARG A 519 39.13 9.88 25.02
N TYR A 520 39.56 9.84 23.76
CA TYR A 520 39.91 8.59 23.07
C TYR A 520 41.41 8.30 23.05
N GLU A 521 42.23 9.13 23.69
CA GLU A 521 43.66 8.86 23.83
C GLU A 521 43.86 7.64 24.77
N ILE A 522 44.55 6.62 24.25
CA ILE A 522 44.81 5.37 24.97
C ILE A 522 46.26 5.40 25.49
N PRO A 523 46.48 5.44 26.82
CA PRO A 523 47.82 5.36 27.40
C PRO A 523 48.51 4.03 27.09
N ALA A 524 49.85 4.02 27.13
CA ALA A 524 50.66 2.85 26.80
C ALA A 524 50.30 1.59 27.62
N GLU A 525 49.88 1.75 28.87
CA GLU A 525 49.47 0.64 29.75
C GLU A 525 48.18 -0.09 29.30
N PHE A 526 47.39 0.56 28.44
CA PHE A 526 46.15 0.04 27.85
C PHE A 526 46.29 -0.30 26.37
N ALA A 527 47.48 -0.10 25.79
CA ALA A 527 47.75 -0.40 24.38
C ALA A 527 47.51 -1.90 24.10
N GLY A 528 46.73 -2.20 23.05
CA GLY A 528 46.32 -3.56 22.69
C GLY A 528 45.21 -4.16 23.57
N ARG A 529 44.91 -3.57 24.74
CA ARG A 529 43.79 -3.98 25.61
C ARG A 529 42.48 -3.27 25.25
N ILE A 530 42.59 -2.00 24.84
CA ILE A 530 41.46 -1.17 24.40
C ILE A 530 41.45 -1.09 22.88
N LYS A 531 40.28 -1.31 22.28
CA LYS A 531 40.07 -1.19 20.83
C LYS A 531 39.07 -0.08 20.52
N LEU A 532 39.46 0.88 19.68
CA LEU A 532 38.51 1.81 19.08
C LEU A 532 37.87 1.13 17.87
N ILE A 533 36.53 1.10 17.83
CA ILE A 533 35.76 0.39 16.81
C ILE A 533 34.96 1.40 15.99
N ASN A 534 35.29 1.47 14.69
CA ASN A 534 34.58 2.26 13.70
C ASN A 534 33.41 1.47 13.10
N THR A 535 32.21 2.05 13.09
CA THR A 535 30.99 1.43 12.55
C THR A 535 30.85 1.55 11.03
N TRP A 536 31.73 2.28 10.35
CA TRP A 536 31.85 2.21 8.88
C TRP A 536 32.51 0.89 8.48
N CYS A 537 31.97 0.25 7.46
CA CYS A 537 32.50 -0.98 6.89
C CYS A 537 32.19 -1.05 5.39
N GLU A 538 32.87 -1.96 4.69
CA GLU A 538 32.47 -2.33 3.32
C GLU A 538 30.99 -2.72 3.28
N PRO A 539 30.25 -2.37 2.23
CA PRO A 539 28.82 -2.63 2.11
C PRO A 539 28.53 -4.09 1.75
N THR A 540 29.06 -5.02 2.54
CA THR A 540 28.88 -6.47 2.36
C THR A 540 28.42 -7.13 3.66
N PRO A 541 27.60 -8.19 3.57
CA PRO A 541 27.21 -8.99 4.73
C PRO A 541 28.42 -9.50 5.53
N GLU A 542 29.48 -9.90 4.84
CA GLU A 542 30.70 -10.43 5.44
C GLU A 542 31.41 -9.34 6.26
N ALA A 543 31.56 -8.14 5.71
CA ALA A 543 32.18 -7.04 6.46
C ALA A 543 31.34 -6.59 7.67
N MET A 544 30.00 -6.60 7.55
CA MET A 544 29.11 -6.36 8.68
C MET A 544 29.26 -7.45 9.75
N ARG A 545 29.35 -8.72 9.33
CA ARG A 545 29.57 -9.87 10.21
C ARG A 545 30.92 -9.76 10.93
N GLU A 546 31.99 -9.38 10.23
CA GLU A 546 33.30 -9.11 10.83
C GLU A 546 33.24 -7.95 11.84
N LYS A 547 32.47 -6.90 11.54
CA LYS A 547 32.31 -5.77 12.46
C LYS A 547 31.54 -6.14 13.72
N VAL A 548 30.50 -6.95 13.61
CA VAL A 548 29.77 -7.47 14.78
C VAL A 548 30.67 -8.41 15.57
N ARG A 549 31.43 -9.29 14.91
CA ARG A 549 32.42 -10.15 15.58
C ARG A 549 33.47 -9.33 16.33
N GLU A 550 33.93 -8.23 15.76
CA GLU A 550 34.85 -7.31 16.42
C GLU A 550 34.27 -6.78 17.74
N ILE A 551 32.99 -6.39 17.75
CA ILE A 551 32.27 -5.99 18.98
C ILE A 551 32.15 -7.17 19.96
N VAL A 552 31.77 -8.35 19.47
CA VAL A 552 31.62 -9.56 20.29
C VAL A 552 32.95 -10.06 20.86
N SER A 553 34.08 -9.74 20.22
CA SER A 553 35.42 -10.07 20.72
C SER A 553 35.86 -9.23 21.95
N CYS A 554 35.07 -8.23 22.35
CA CYS A 554 35.34 -7.41 23.52
C CYS A 554 34.68 -7.98 24.79
N GLN A 555 35.37 -7.86 25.94
CA GLN A 555 34.80 -8.20 27.24
C GLN A 555 33.76 -7.18 27.70
N ARG A 556 33.96 -5.90 27.35
CA ARG A 556 33.08 -4.76 27.68
C ARG A 556 32.98 -3.82 26.49
N ILE A 557 31.89 -3.08 26.42
CA ILE A 557 31.70 -2.04 25.40
C ILE A 557 31.37 -0.69 26.04
N LEU A 558 32.04 0.34 25.54
CA LEU A 558 31.73 1.73 25.82
C LEU A 558 31.32 2.39 24.50
N SER A 559 30.15 3.02 24.43
CA SER A 559 29.66 3.50 23.12
C SER A 559 29.01 4.88 23.17
N THR A 560 29.34 5.74 22.20
CA THR A 560 28.54 6.94 21.86
C THR A 560 27.51 6.65 20.75
N SER A 561 27.63 5.52 20.06
CA SER A 561 26.71 5.05 19.02
C SER A 561 25.56 4.21 19.60
N LEU A 562 24.32 4.45 19.12
CA LEU A 562 23.15 3.66 19.50
C LEU A 562 23.37 2.17 19.23
N HIS A 563 23.67 1.82 17.99
CA HIS A 563 23.81 0.40 17.62
C HIS A 563 25.01 -0.26 18.29
N GLY A 564 26.02 0.50 18.71
CA GLY A 564 27.06 -0.03 19.59
C GLY A 564 26.49 -0.55 20.93
N LEU A 565 25.55 0.18 21.54
CA LEU A 565 24.85 -0.28 22.75
C LEU A 565 23.83 -1.38 22.44
N VAL A 566 22.99 -1.21 21.41
CA VAL A 566 21.98 -2.22 21.04
C VAL A 566 22.64 -3.57 20.78
N ILE A 567 23.67 -3.62 19.93
CA ILE A 567 24.39 -4.88 19.64
C ILE A 567 24.96 -5.46 20.95
N SER A 568 25.61 -4.65 21.79
CA SER A 568 26.20 -5.13 23.05
C SER A 568 25.17 -5.75 23.99
N GLU A 569 24.03 -5.07 24.21
CA GLU A 569 22.94 -5.57 25.06
C GLU A 569 22.40 -6.91 24.52
N THR A 570 22.24 -7.03 23.20
CA THR A 570 21.65 -8.24 22.58
C THR A 570 22.56 -9.46 22.69
N TYR A 571 23.88 -9.26 22.64
CA TYR A 571 24.88 -10.32 22.85
C TYR A 571 25.23 -10.53 24.33
N GLY A 572 24.61 -9.78 25.25
CA GLY A 572 24.90 -9.87 26.68
C GLY A 572 26.31 -9.40 27.05
N ILE A 573 26.88 -8.46 26.29
CA ILE A 573 28.19 -7.86 26.55
C ILE A 573 28.00 -6.68 27.51
N PRO A 574 28.70 -6.66 28.66
CA PRO A 574 28.63 -5.52 29.56
C PRO A 574 28.93 -4.19 28.87
N CYS A 575 28.00 -3.23 28.95
CA CYS A 575 28.16 -1.97 28.24
C CYS A 575 27.64 -0.73 28.95
N ALA A 576 28.19 0.44 28.58
CA ALA A 576 27.74 1.74 29.07
C ALA A 576 27.74 2.81 27.97
N TRP A 577 26.81 3.76 28.08
CA TRP A 577 26.76 4.93 27.22
C TRP A 577 27.87 5.92 27.57
N PHE A 578 28.66 6.34 26.57
CA PHE A 578 29.81 7.22 26.76
C PHE A 578 29.48 8.69 26.52
N ALA A 579 28.69 9.27 27.41
CA ALA A 579 28.18 10.63 27.26
C ALA A 579 29.31 11.69 27.11
N PRO A 580 29.22 12.62 26.14
CA PRO A 580 30.31 13.53 25.76
C PRO A 580 30.40 14.81 26.60
N PHE A 581 30.06 14.74 27.88
CA PHE A 581 30.08 15.88 28.81
C PHE A 581 30.61 15.42 30.16
N ALA A 582 31.17 16.33 30.96
CA ALA A 582 31.76 16.00 32.26
C ALA A 582 30.74 15.47 33.28
N GLY A 583 31.20 14.59 34.18
CA GLY A 583 30.42 14.14 35.33
C GLY A 583 30.74 12.74 35.87
N GLY A 584 31.61 11.97 35.19
CA GLY A 584 31.96 10.61 35.58
C GLY A 584 30.77 9.64 35.55
N PRO A 585 30.84 8.55 36.34
CA PRO A 585 29.79 7.54 36.43
C PRO A 585 28.39 8.11 36.76
N ALA A 586 27.35 7.60 36.11
CA ALA A 586 25.96 7.97 36.35
C ALA A 586 24.96 6.93 35.84
N ARG A 587 23.76 6.98 36.40
CA ARG A 587 22.62 6.16 35.98
C ARG A 587 21.36 7.01 35.81
N PRO A 588 21.35 7.96 34.84
CA PRO A 588 20.22 8.84 34.62
C PRO A 588 18.95 8.04 34.29
N ALA A 589 17.81 8.49 34.85
CA ALA A 589 16.52 7.86 34.64
C ALA A 589 15.97 8.17 33.24
N VAL A 590 15.38 7.17 32.57
CA VAL A 590 14.91 7.33 31.17
C VAL A 590 13.63 8.15 31.07
N ASP A 591 12.80 8.11 32.12
CA ASP A 591 11.51 8.79 32.22
C ASP A 591 11.66 10.26 32.65
N ASP A 592 12.73 10.60 33.36
CA ASP A 592 13.06 11.97 33.76
C ASP A 592 13.43 12.85 32.54
N PRO A 593 12.61 13.83 32.16
CA PRO A 593 12.90 14.72 31.03
C PRO A 593 14.15 15.60 31.23
N SER A 594 14.55 15.85 32.49
CA SER A 594 15.71 16.68 32.80
C SER A 594 17.05 15.94 32.65
N SER A 595 17.02 14.61 32.66
CA SER A 595 18.18 13.76 32.45
C SER A 595 18.76 13.95 31.04
N ARG A 596 20.04 14.32 30.97
CA ARG A 596 20.77 14.55 29.70
C ARG A 596 21.12 13.22 29.01
N ILE A 597 20.12 12.54 28.47
CA ILE A 597 20.26 11.29 27.71
C ILE A 597 19.99 11.59 26.22
N ASP A 598 20.82 11.06 25.32
CA ASP A 598 20.53 11.08 23.88
C ASP A 598 19.15 10.43 23.63
N HIS A 599 18.29 11.11 22.89
CA HIS A 599 16.90 10.69 22.69
C HIS A 599 16.78 9.28 22.12
N ARG A 600 17.77 8.83 21.33
CA ARG A 600 17.81 7.48 20.74
C ARG A 600 18.01 6.42 21.82
N MET A 601 18.94 6.66 22.74
CA MET A 601 19.23 5.76 23.86
C MET A 601 18.04 5.72 24.81
N ARG A 602 17.50 6.89 25.15
CA ARG A 602 16.32 7.00 26.01
C ARG A 602 15.15 6.18 25.46
N ASP A 603 14.85 6.32 24.18
CA ASP A 603 13.75 5.60 23.53
C ASP A 603 14.01 4.09 23.49
N PHE A 604 15.23 3.64 23.15
CA PHE A 604 15.60 2.23 23.15
C PHE A 604 15.49 1.58 24.54
N TYR A 605 16.15 2.15 25.55
CA TYR A 605 16.15 1.58 26.91
C TYR A 605 14.74 1.60 27.53
N ALA A 606 13.96 2.67 27.29
CA ALA A 606 12.55 2.69 27.71
C ALA A 606 11.71 1.63 26.99
N GLY A 607 11.97 1.39 25.69
CA GLY A 607 11.32 0.34 24.91
C GLY A 607 11.64 -1.07 25.41
N ALA A 608 12.84 -1.25 25.94
CA ALA A 608 13.26 -2.49 26.58
C ALA A 608 12.85 -2.61 28.06
N GLY A 609 12.12 -1.64 28.61
CA GLY A 609 11.63 -1.65 29.99
C GLY A 609 12.68 -1.31 31.05
N ALA A 610 13.81 -0.69 30.69
CA ALA A 610 14.79 -0.22 31.65
C ALA A 610 14.42 1.16 32.20
N ASP A 611 14.57 1.35 33.52
CA ASP A 611 14.29 2.62 34.19
C ASP A 611 15.43 3.65 34.04
N SER A 612 16.62 3.21 33.64
CA SER A 612 17.82 4.05 33.57
C SER A 612 18.83 3.54 32.54
N VAL A 613 19.75 4.42 32.12
CA VAL A 613 20.86 4.06 31.22
C VAL A 613 22.18 4.11 31.98
N LEU A 614 22.95 3.01 31.97
CA LEU A 614 24.30 3.03 32.53
C LEU A 614 25.19 3.97 31.70
N THR A 615 25.73 5.01 32.33
CA THR A 615 26.38 6.12 31.63
C THR A 615 27.71 6.47 32.26
N PHE A 616 28.74 6.68 31.44
CA PHE A 616 29.99 7.31 31.85
C PHE A 616 30.13 8.66 31.14
N ARG A 617 30.12 9.75 31.92
CA ARG A 617 30.15 11.14 31.43
C ARG A 617 31.58 11.66 31.38
N GLN A 618 32.13 11.78 30.18
CA GLN A 618 33.48 12.27 29.95
C GLN A 618 33.47 13.41 28.93
N ASP A 619 34.12 14.53 29.28
CA ASP A 619 34.27 15.66 28.37
C ASP A 619 35.13 15.30 27.15
N ARG A 620 34.77 15.85 25.97
CA ARG A 620 35.46 15.54 24.71
C ARG A 620 36.94 15.91 24.74
N GLY A 621 37.27 17.05 25.33
CA GLY A 621 38.63 17.59 25.35
C GLY A 621 39.50 17.06 26.48
N GLN A 622 39.00 16.14 27.32
CA GLN A 622 39.72 15.62 28.48
C GLN A 622 40.01 14.12 28.32
N PRO A 623 41.22 13.63 28.69
CA PRO A 623 41.55 12.21 28.71
C PRO A 623 40.61 11.40 29.61
N SER A 624 40.39 10.14 29.25
CA SER A 624 39.53 9.21 30.01
C SER A 624 40.31 8.47 31.09
N ASP A 625 39.69 8.27 32.24
CA ASP A 625 40.14 7.30 33.24
C ASP A 625 39.62 5.91 32.85
N TRP A 626 40.43 5.19 32.06
CA TRP A 626 40.07 3.88 31.52
C TRP A 626 39.88 2.82 32.60
N ALA A 627 40.69 2.86 33.68
CA ALA A 627 40.60 1.90 34.78
C ALA A 627 39.27 2.09 35.54
N ALA A 628 38.93 3.33 35.89
CA ALA A 628 37.68 3.64 36.58
C ALA A 628 36.45 3.28 35.73
N LEU A 629 36.54 3.48 34.41
CA LEU A 629 35.47 3.15 33.49
C LEU A 629 35.22 1.63 33.39
N ILE A 630 36.28 0.83 33.25
CA ILE A 630 36.20 -0.63 33.20
C ILE A 630 35.60 -1.15 34.52
N ALA A 631 36.13 -0.68 35.65
CA ALA A 631 35.64 -1.07 36.98
C ALA A 631 34.16 -0.69 37.18
N TYR A 632 33.73 0.45 36.65
CA TYR A 632 32.33 0.89 36.73
C TYR A 632 31.38 -0.02 35.95
N ILE A 633 31.75 -0.39 34.71
CA ILE A 633 30.93 -1.32 33.91
C ILE A 633 30.80 -2.66 34.63
N ASP A 634 31.90 -3.19 35.18
CA ASP A 634 31.89 -4.46 35.92
C ASP A 634 31.00 -4.44 37.16
N ALA A 635 31.03 -3.33 37.90
CA ALA A 635 30.27 -3.21 39.14
C ALA A 635 28.76 -3.02 38.90
N GLU A 636 28.38 -2.30 37.84
CA GLU A 636 27.04 -1.74 37.72
C GLU A 636 26.21 -2.28 36.56
N TRP A 637 26.82 -2.84 35.52
CA TRP A 637 26.06 -3.38 34.40
C TRP A 637 25.29 -4.62 34.81
N LYS A 638 24.05 -4.69 34.32
CA LYS A 638 23.17 -5.83 34.47
C LYS A 638 22.57 -6.11 33.09
N PRO A 639 22.48 -7.37 32.67
CA PRO A 639 21.82 -7.72 31.41
C PRO A 639 20.42 -7.14 31.34
N LEU A 640 20.07 -6.59 30.18
CA LEU A 640 18.73 -6.11 29.90
C LEU A 640 17.74 -7.29 29.82
N SER A 641 16.64 -7.21 30.58
CA SER A 641 15.58 -8.22 30.55
C SER A 641 14.51 -7.83 29.53
N TYR A 642 14.67 -8.25 28.28
CA TYR A 642 13.74 -7.95 27.19
C TYR A 642 13.21 -9.23 26.52
N ASP A 643 11.89 -9.30 26.35
CA ASP A 643 11.22 -10.35 25.58
C ASP A 643 11.04 -9.88 24.12
N PRO A 644 11.73 -10.49 23.13
CA PRO A 644 11.58 -10.11 21.72
C PRO A 644 10.32 -10.70 21.06
N ALA A 645 9.57 -11.60 21.71
CA ALA A 645 8.44 -12.28 21.08
C ALA A 645 7.37 -11.30 20.54
N PRO A 646 6.97 -10.22 21.24
CA PRO A 646 6.04 -9.23 20.70
C PRO A 646 6.57 -8.52 19.44
N LEU A 647 7.86 -8.17 19.42
CA LEU A 647 8.51 -7.52 18.27
C LEU A 647 8.56 -8.46 17.06
N ILE A 648 8.94 -9.72 17.27
CA ILE A 648 8.98 -10.75 16.22
C ILE A 648 7.57 -11.04 15.68
N ALA A 649 6.57 -11.16 16.56
CA ALA A 649 5.18 -11.37 16.17
C ALA A 649 4.63 -10.18 15.36
N ALA A 650 5.09 -8.95 15.67
CA ALA A 650 4.75 -7.75 14.92
C ALA A 650 5.51 -7.60 13.59
N PHE A 651 6.41 -8.52 13.20
CA PHE A 651 7.04 -8.46 11.89
C PHE A 651 5.98 -8.43 10.77
N PRO A 652 6.04 -7.46 9.83
CA PRO A 652 4.98 -7.22 8.84
C PRO A 652 4.68 -8.40 7.91
N LEU A 653 5.63 -9.32 7.74
CA LEU A 653 5.56 -10.39 6.75
C LEU A 653 5.53 -11.78 7.42
N PRO A 654 5.10 -12.83 6.70
CA PRO A 654 5.24 -14.19 7.19
C PRO A 654 6.72 -14.49 7.43
N LEU A 655 7.04 -15.08 8.57
CA LEU A 655 8.41 -15.45 8.91
C LEU A 655 8.86 -16.64 8.06
N ALA A 656 10.01 -16.51 7.41
CA ALA A 656 10.70 -17.62 6.75
C ALA A 656 11.58 -18.43 7.72
N VAL A 657 11.76 -17.92 8.94
CA VAL A 657 12.55 -18.52 10.02
C VAL A 657 11.64 -18.92 11.19
N PRO A 658 11.96 -19.98 11.94
CA PRO A 658 11.21 -20.37 13.12
C PRO A 658 11.26 -19.26 14.19
N ALA A 659 10.09 -18.77 14.63
CA ALA A 659 9.98 -17.63 15.54
C ALA A 659 10.67 -17.86 16.90
N ASP A 660 10.77 -19.11 17.34
CA ASP A 660 11.43 -19.59 18.56
C ASP A 660 12.80 -20.24 18.29
N GLY A 661 13.24 -20.29 17.03
CA GLY A 661 14.52 -20.86 16.64
C GLY A 661 15.70 -20.14 17.29
N ALA A 662 16.63 -20.93 17.82
CA ALA A 662 17.87 -20.41 18.43
C ALA A 662 18.83 -19.83 17.39
N ASP A 663 18.83 -20.39 16.18
CA ASP A 663 19.69 -19.96 15.07
C ASP A 663 18.82 -19.76 13.81
N TRP A 664 19.04 -18.65 13.11
CA TRP A 664 18.33 -18.23 11.89
C TRP A 664 19.33 -18.22 10.73
N PRO A 665 19.32 -19.23 9.85
CA PRO A 665 20.29 -19.31 8.77
C PRO A 665 20.09 -18.14 7.79
N LEU A 666 21.20 -17.52 7.40
CA LEU A 666 21.27 -16.53 6.33
C LEU A 666 21.38 -17.25 4.99
N PRO A 667 20.39 -17.16 4.08
CA PRO A 667 20.53 -17.74 2.76
C PRO A 667 21.51 -16.86 1.96
N GLU A 668 22.72 -17.34 1.67
CA GLU A 668 23.75 -16.59 0.93
C GLU A 668 23.23 -16.03 -0.40
N GLU A 669 22.38 -16.79 -1.10
CA GLU A 669 21.75 -16.38 -2.36
C GLU A 669 20.81 -15.17 -2.23
N ILE A 670 20.23 -14.95 -1.05
CA ILE A 670 19.35 -13.82 -0.76
C ILE A 670 20.18 -12.62 -0.30
N VAL A 671 21.12 -12.89 0.60
CA VAL A 671 21.88 -11.87 1.32
C VAL A 671 22.98 -11.26 0.44
N GLY A 672 23.60 -12.05 -0.43
CA GLY A 672 24.56 -11.57 -1.43
C GLY A 672 23.92 -10.72 -2.55
N ARG A 673 22.58 -10.66 -2.63
CA ARG A 673 21.86 -9.81 -3.59
C ARG A 673 21.42 -8.46 -3.01
N ILE A 674 21.71 -8.19 -1.73
CA ILE A 674 21.32 -6.94 -1.08
C ILE A 674 22.16 -5.79 -1.66
N PRO A 675 21.55 -4.74 -2.24
CA PRO A 675 22.27 -3.60 -2.79
C PRO A 675 22.55 -2.58 -1.68
N PHE A 676 23.53 -2.88 -0.82
CA PHE A 676 23.81 -2.13 0.41
C PHE A 676 24.15 -0.66 0.20
#